data_AF-A0A7J9EQB0-F1
#
_entry.id   AF-A0A7J9EQB0-F1
#
_cell.length_a   1.000
_cell.length_b   1.000
_cell.length_c   1.000
_cell.angle_alpha   90.00
_cell.angle_beta   90.00
_cell.angle_gamma   90.00
#
_symmetry.space_group_name_H-M   'P 1'
#
loop_
_entity.id
_entity.type
_entity.pdbx_description
1 polymer ?
#
loop_
_entity_poly.entity_id
_entity_poly.type
_entity_poly.pdbx_seq_one_letter_code
_entity_poly.pdbx_strand_id
1 'polypeptide(L)'
;MELLIRFGSTTVARFGFKLRFAAIIFKILLIFLWFEASTAKFRENHLQWEVPERGSSENIVSHSCIHDQIIEQRTRPGRNIYSVTPQVYEHSDIPDHVHHKGRSLLGVPELLGHTKDAKQPIRIYLNYDAVGHSQDRDCRKVGDIVKLGEPPVSSPGLPSCNPHGGPPIYGDCWYNCTLDDISGEDKRHRLREALGQTADWFKRALAVEPVKGNLRLSGYSACGQDGGVQLPREYIEEGVVDADLVLLVTTRPTTGNTLAWAVACERDQWGRAIAGHVNVAPRHLTAEAETLLSATLIHEVMHVLGFDPHAFAHFRDERKRRRSKVTEQSMDEKLGRMVTRVVLPRVVMHSRHHYGAFSENFTGLELEDGGGRGTSGSHWEKRLLMNEIMTGSVDTRSVVSKMTLALLEDSGWYQANYSMADHLDWGRNQGTDFITSPCNLWKGAYHCNTTNFSGCTYNREAEGYCPIVTYSGDLPKWARYFPQANKGGQSSLADYCTYFVAYSDGSCTDTNSARAPDRMLGEVRGSNSRCMASSLVRTGFVRGSITQGNGCYQHRCVNNSLEVAVDGIWKACPEAGGPVQFPGFNGELICPAYNELCSNRPVSVSEQCANSCNLNGDCVNGKCHCFLGFHGHDCSKRSCPNDCNGRGKCLSNGVCECENGRTGVDCSTAVCDEQCSLHGGVCDNGVCEFRCSDYAGYTCQNSSTLLSSLSVCKNVLERELSGQHCAPSEASILQQLEEVVVMPNYYRLFPGGAKKLFNNLFGSSYCDAAAKQLACWISIQKCDNDGDNRLRVCHSACQSYNLACGASLDCSDQTLFSSEEEGDGQCTGTGELKLSWFNRLRTSLFSSNTSLKRTSIEYSQS
;
A
#
# COMPACT_ATOMS: atom_id res chain seq x y z
N MET A 1 72.89 -10.68 0.19
CA MET A 1 74.25 -10.39 0.69
C MET A 1 74.25 -10.77 2.17
N GLU A 2 74.94 -11.88 2.48
CA GLU A 2 75.70 -12.19 3.71
C GLU A 2 75.27 -11.59 5.07
N LEU A 3 75.34 -12.25 6.24
CA LEU A 3 75.78 -13.58 6.66
C LEU A 3 75.29 -13.76 8.12
N LEU A 4 75.07 -15.01 8.52
CA LEU A 4 74.97 -15.49 9.90
C LEU A 4 76.24 -15.24 10.72
N ILE A 5 76.12 -15.22 12.07
CA ILE A 5 76.87 -16.04 13.08
C ILE A 5 76.34 -15.64 14.48
N ARG A 6 75.57 -16.48 15.20
CA ARG A 6 75.94 -17.59 16.13
C ARG A 6 76.67 -17.16 17.42
N PHE A 7 76.06 -17.47 18.57
CA PHE A 7 76.72 -18.09 19.73
C PHE A 7 75.77 -19.11 20.38
N GLY A 8 76.28 -20.32 20.65
CA GLY A 8 75.66 -21.36 21.51
C GLY A 8 75.83 -20.99 23.00
N SER A 9 75.36 -21.76 23.99
CA SER A 9 75.24 -23.22 24.09
C SER A 9 74.36 -23.62 25.31
N THR A 10 73.89 -24.88 25.27
CA THR A 10 73.67 -25.83 26.39
C THR A 10 72.39 -25.84 27.27
N THR A 11 71.60 -26.89 27.02
CA THR A 11 71.00 -27.89 27.95
C THR A 11 69.86 -27.55 28.92
N VAL A 12 68.66 -27.99 28.51
CA VAL A 12 67.73 -28.94 29.17
C VAL A 12 67.60 -28.90 30.70
N ALA A 13 66.43 -28.46 31.18
CA ALA A 13 65.66 -29.21 32.17
C ALA A 13 64.16 -29.00 31.94
N ARG A 14 63.47 -30.13 31.88
CA ARG A 14 62.08 -30.38 31.50
C ARG A 14 61.17 -30.12 32.71
N PHE A 15 59.87 -29.92 32.47
CA PHE A 15 58.77 -29.91 33.45
C PHE A 15 58.36 -28.58 34.12
N GLY A 16 57.92 -27.61 33.30
CA GLY A 16 57.09 -26.48 33.71
C GLY A 16 55.63 -26.57 33.22
N PHE A 17 55.12 -27.78 32.94
CA PHE A 17 53.85 -27.97 32.20
C PHE A 17 52.57 -27.93 33.07
N LYS A 18 52.63 -27.50 34.34
CA LYS A 18 51.44 -27.30 35.19
C LYS A 18 51.16 -25.86 35.62
N LEU A 19 52.07 -24.91 35.42
CA LEU A 19 51.87 -23.52 35.89
C LEU A 19 51.20 -22.58 34.85
N ARG A 20 51.32 -22.84 33.54
CA ARG A 20 50.71 -21.97 32.51
C ARG A 20 49.23 -22.25 32.25
N PHE A 21 48.75 -23.44 32.60
CA PHE A 21 47.33 -23.79 32.48
C PHE A 21 46.47 -23.13 33.57
N ALA A 22 47.01 -23.02 34.80
CA ALA A 22 46.34 -22.35 35.91
C ALA A 22 46.21 -20.82 35.71
N ALA A 23 47.22 -20.17 35.12
CA ALA A 23 47.19 -18.73 34.86
C ALA A 23 46.17 -18.32 33.79
N ILE A 24 45.92 -19.18 32.80
CA ILE A 24 44.94 -18.92 31.73
C ILE A 24 43.52 -19.14 32.26
N ILE A 25 43.29 -20.16 33.08
CA ILE A 25 42.00 -20.39 33.75
C ILE A 25 41.68 -19.25 34.72
N PHE A 26 42.67 -18.71 35.44
CA PHE A 26 42.48 -17.58 36.35
C PHE A 26 42.13 -16.27 35.61
N LYS A 27 42.68 -16.05 34.41
CA LYS A 27 42.28 -14.90 33.55
C LYS A 27 40.88 -15.06 32.96
N ILE A 28 40.46 -16.28 32.64
CA ILE A 28 39.10 -16.55 32.14
C ILE A 28 38.06 -16.40 33.27
N LEU A 29 38.36 -16.86 34.49
CA LEU A 29 37.50 -16.67 35.66
C LEU A 29 37.35 -15.20 36.10
N LEU A 30 38.40 -14.38 35.94
CA LEU A 30 38.34 -12.93 36.23
C LEU A 30 37.46 -12.16 35.23
N ILE A 31 37.33 -12.63 33.99
CA ILE A 31 36.44 -12.04 32.98
C ILE A 31 34.99 -12.44 33.23
N PHE A 32 34.73 -13.68 33.69
CA PHE A 32 33.39 -14.10 34.13
C PHE A 32 32.94 -13.41 35.42
N LEU A 33 33.86 -13.12 36.36
CA LEU A 33 33.58 -12.37 37.59
C LEU A 33 33.31 -10.86 37.37
N TRP A 34 33.57 -10.32 36.18
CA TRP A 34 33.19 -8.96 35.81
C TRP A 34 31.88 -8.87 35.02
N PHE A 35 31.33 -9.99 34.55
CA PHE A 35 30.04 -10.01 33.83
C PHE A 35 28.86 -10.50 34.68
N GLU A 36 29.08 -11.01 35.90
CA GLU A 36 28.02 -11.34 36.88
C GLU A 36 27.75 -10.24 37.93
N ALA A 37 28.03 -8.97 37.60
CA ALA A 37 27.68 -7.82 38.45
C ALA A 37 26.94 -6.74 37.66
N SER A 38 25.76 -7.07 37.13
CA SER A 38 24.69 -6.09 36.84
C SER A 38 23.34 -6.80 36.65
N THR A 39 22.91 -7.56 37.65
CA THR A 39 21.50 -7.96 37.81
C THR A 39 21.02 -7.65 39.22
N ALA A 40 20.66 -6.39 39.44
CA ALA A 40 19.81 -6.02 40.57
C ALA A 40 18.36 -6.35 40.21
N LYS A 41 17.84 -7.47 40.74
CA LYS A 41 16.41 -7.75 40.85
C LYS A 41 15.78 -6.69 41.76
N PHE A 42 14.98 -5.78 41.20
CA PHE A 42 13.92 -5.16 41.98
C PHE A 42 12.69 -6.07 41.88
N ARG A 43 12.34 -6.65 43.03
CA ARG A 43 11.16 -7.48 43.24
C ARG A 43 10.04 -6.51 43.62
N GLU A 44 9.26 -6.04 42.65
CA GLU A 44 7.99 -5.39 42.98
C GLU A 44 6.97 -6.47 43.32
N ASN A 45 6.58 -6.45 44.60
CA ASN A 45 5.39 -7.14 45.07
C ASN A 45 4.20 -6.64 44.26
N HIS A 46 3.48 -7.58 43.66
CA HIS A 46 2.06 -7.42 43.35
C HIS A 46 1.33 -7.02 44.64
N LEU A 47 1.12 -5.71 44.83
CA LEU A 47 0.00 -5.21 45.59
C LEU A 47 -1.05 -4.77 44.59
N GLN A 48 -2.05 -5.64 44.47
CA GLN A 48 -3.28 -5.45 43.73
C GLN A 48 -4.03 -4.27 44.37
N TRP A 49 -3.98 -3.11 43.72
CA TRP A 49 -4.88 -1.99 44.03
C TRP A 49 -5.75 -1.76 42.81
N GLU A 50 -6.96 -2.30 42.87
CA GLU A 50 -8.08 -1.87 42.05
C GLU A 50 -8.27 -0.37 42.29
N VAL A 51 -7.92 0.47 41.30
CA VAL A 51 -8.35 1.87 41.26
C VAL A 51 -9.46 1.94 40.21
N PRO A 52 -10.65 2.46 40.55
CA PRO A 52 -11.82 2.32 39.72
C PRO A 52 -11.70 3.21 38.48
N GLU A 53 -11.94 2.62 37.31
CA GLU A 53 -12.30 3.37 36.12
C GLU A 53 -13.56 4.18 36.42
N ARG A 54 -13.37 5.46 36.72
CA ARG A 54 -14.45 6.44 36.80
C ARG A 54 -14.02 7.70 36.08
N GLY A 55 -13.98 7.59 34.75
CA GLY A 55 -13.99 8.68 33.81
C GLY A 55 -14.75 8.17 32.60
N SER A 56 -15.93 8.73 32.34
CA SER A 56 -16.85 8.32 31.28
C SER A 56 -16.16 8.32 29.91
N SER A 57 -15.67 7.14 29.49
CA SER A 57 -15.29 6.88 28.11
C SER A 57 -16.57 6.63 27.31
N GLU A 58 -17.12 7.70 26.75
CA GLU A 58 -18.17 7.54 25.75
C GLU A 58 -17.52 6.94 24.50
N ASN A 59 -18.00 5.75 24.12
CA ASN A 59 -17.45 4.91 23.07
C ASN A 59 -17.66 5.54 21.69
N ILE A 60 -16.72 6.35 21.21
CA ILE A 60 -16.61 6.65 19.78
C ILE A 60 -16.02 5.40 19.13
N VAL A 61 -16.87 4.64 18.43
CA VAL A 61 -16.44 3.45 17.69
C VAL A 61 -15.65 3.90 16.47
N SER A 62 -14.33 3.78 16.55
CA SER A 62 -13.40 4.05 15.45
C SER A 62 -12.61 2.79 15.11
N HIS A 63 -12.37 2.59 13.82
CA HIS A 63 -11.48 1.55 13.33
C HIS A 63 -10.05 2.07 13.41
N SER A 64 -9.21 1.37 14.17
CA SER A 64 -7.77 1.60 14.14
C SER A 64 -7.19 0.79 12.98
N CYS A 65 -6.61 1.49 12.01
CA CYS A 65 -5.98 0.89 10.85
C CYS A 65 -4.70 0.18 11.32
N ILE A 66 -4.65 -1.15 11.26
CA ILE A 66 -3.53 -1.94 11.81
C ILE A 66 -2.56 -2.41 10.72
N HIS A 67 -1.99 -1.55 9.90
CA HIS A 67 -1.05 -2.07 8.89
C HIS A 67 0.37 -2.32 9.41
N ASP A 68 0.70 -1.92 10.64
CA ASP A 68 1.99 -2.25 11.28
C ASP A 68 2.25 -3.75 11.30
N GLN A 69 1.23 -4.55 11.57
CA GLN A 69 1.29 -6.01 11.47
C GLN A 69 1.29 -6.49 10.02
N ILE A 70 0.57 -5.85 9.10
CA ILE A 70 0.46 -6.26 7.68
C ILE A 70 1.79 -6.06 6.93
N ILE A 71 2.56 -5.03 7.30
CA ILE A 71 3.87 -4.76 6.70
C ILE A 71 5.02 -5.48 7.47
N GLU A 72 4.88 -5.77 8.77
CA GLU A 72 5.85 -6.58 9.55
C GLU A 72 5.62 -8.10 9.48
N GLN A 73 4.42 -8.59 9.13
CA GLN A 73 4.09 -10.01 8.95
C GLN A 73 4.08 -10.45 7.48
N ARG A 74 4.83 -9.77 6.60
CA ARG A 74 5.11 -10.18 5.20
C ARG A 74 5.93 -11.48 5.06
N THR A 75 5.82 -12.34 6.06
CA THR A 75 6.51 -13.59 6.25
C THR A 75 5.53 -14.56 6.95
N ARG A 76 4.80 -15.43 6.20
CA ARG A 76 4.49 -16.89 6.45
C ARG A 76 3.30 -17.51 5.60
N PRO A 77 3.30 -18.83 5.18
CA PRO A 77 2.56 -19.49 4.07
C PRO A 77 1.49 -20.58 4.38
N GLY A 78 0.75 -21.02 3.35
CA GLY A 78 0.06 -22.32 3.36
C GLY A 78 -0.72 -22.77 2.09
N ARG A 79 -0.08 -23.61 1.26
CA ARG A 79 -0.49 -24.96 0.75
C ARG A 79 -1.84 -25.21 0.01
N ASN A 80 -1.80 -25.25 -1.33
CA ASN A 80 -2.13 -26.42 -2.19
C ASN A 80 -1.94 -26.10 -3.70
N ILE A 81 -1.52 -27.11 -4.46
CA ILE A 81 -0.85 -27.12 -5.79
C ILE A 81 -1.80 -26.73 -6.93
N TYR A 82 -1.36 -26.08 -8.03
CA TYR A 82 -1.70 -26.38 -9.46
C TYR A 82 -1.11 -25.37 -10.50
N SER A 83 -1.16 -25.76 -11.79
CA SER A 83 -0.46 -25.24 -12.99
C SER A 83 -0.97 -23.92 -13.59
N VAL A 84 -0.11 -23.28 -14.41
CA VAL A 84 -0.26 -21.91 -14.93
C VAL A 84 0.03 -21.85 -16.42
N THR A 85 -0.75 -21.06 -17.15
CA THR A 85 -0.38 -20.54 -18.47
C THR A 85 -0.79 -19.06 -18.51
N PRO A 86 0.00 -18.14 -19.07
CA PRO A 86 -0.16 -16.71 -18.75
C PRO A 86 -0.96 -15.94 -19.83
N GLN A 87 -1.41 -14.70 -19.54
CA GLN A 87 -2.18 -13.81 -20.44
C GLN A 87 -1.50 -12.79 -21.36
N VAL A 88 -1.96 -12.84 -22.61
CA VAL A 88 -1.61 -12.12 -23.84
C VAL A 88 -2.58 -10.94 -24.00
N TYR A 89 -2.08 -9.75 -24.37
CA TYR A 89 -2.96 -8.69 -24.91
C TYR A 89 -3.17 -9.00 -26.40
N GLU A 90 -3.97 -8.27 -27.18
CA GLU A 90 -3.96 -8.53 -28.64
C GLU A 90 -3.72 -7.22 -29.38
N HIS A 91 -2.74 -7.29 -30.29
CA HIS A 91 -2.57 -6.39 -31.42
C HIS A 91 -3.34 -6.93 -32.63
N SER A 92 -3.99 -6.03 -33.34
CA SER A 92 -4.74 -6.29 -34.57
C SER A 92 -3.82 -6.77 -35.71
N ASP A 93 -3.93 -8.03 -36.11
CA ASP A 93 -3.26 -8.61 -37.28
C ASP A 93 -4.08 -8.41 -38.58
N ILE A 94 -3.40 -8.03 -39.68
CA ILE A 94 -3.80 -8.26 -41.09
C ILE A 94 -2.52 -8.65 -41.86
N PRO A 95 -2.57 -9.60 -42.84
CA PRO A 95 -1.45 -10.52 -43.11
C PRO A 95 -0.56 -10.14 -44.31
N ASP A 96 0.67 -10.68 -44.35
CA ASP A 96 1.06 -11.59 -45.45
C ASP A 96 2.35 -12.42 -45.26
N HIS A 97 2.20 -13.70 -45.62
CA HIS A 97 3.14 -14.74 -46.09
C HIS A 97 4.21 -15.44 -45.21
N VAL A 98 3.79 -16.60 -44.67
CA VAL A 98 4.39 -17.96 -44.69
C VAL A 98 5.88 -18.16 -44.36
N HIS A 99 6.16 -18.52 -43.10
CA HIS A 99 6.95 -19.70 -42.74
C HIS A 99 6.29 -20.38 -41.53
N HIS A 100 6.06 -21.69 -41.63
CA HIS A 100 5.29 -22.48 -40.67
C HIS A 100 5.85 -22.41 -39.23
N LYS A 101 5.24 -21.57 -38.38
CA LYS A 101 5.40 -21.55 -36.92
C LYS A 101 4.33 -22.44 -36.27
N GLY A 102 4.64 -23.05 -35.11
CA GLY A 102 3.74 -23.89 -34.30
C GLY A 102 2.56 -23.14 -33.64
N ARG A 103 1.97 -22.19 -34.36
CA ARG A 103 1.04 -21.15 -33.89
C ARG A 103 -0.45 -21.52 -34.06
N SER A 104 -0.82 -22.78 -34.32
CA SER A 104 -2.22 -23.16 -34.61
C SER A 104 -2.95 -23.96 -33.53
N LEU A 105 -2.39 -24.13 -32.32
CA LEU A 105 -3.03 -24.92 -31.27
C LEU A 105 -3.90 -24.11 -30.28
N LEU A 106 -3.99 -22.78 -30.40
CA LEU A 106 -4.66 -21.93 -29.40
C LEU A 106 -5.54 -20.78 -29.98
N GLY A 107 -5.93 -20.82 -31.25
CA GLY A 107 -6.77 -19.76 -31.85
C GLY A 107 -8.25 -20.16 -31.99
N VAL A 108 -9.18 -19.32 -31.53
CA VAL A 108 -10.64 -19.32 -31.85
C VAL A 108 -11.08 -17.85 -32.04
N PRO A 109 -12.17 -17.53 -32.78
CA PRO A 109 -12.13 -16.77 -34.03
C PRO A 109 -12.45 -15.26 -33.86
N GLU A 110 -12.00 -14.50 -34.85
CA GLU A 110 -12.22 -13.05 -35.04
C GLU A 110 -13.68 -12.60 -34.85
N LEU A 111 -13.85 -11.53 -34.08
CA LEU A 111 -15.03 -10.66 -34.18
C LEU A 111 -14.62 -9.17 -34.08
N LEU A 112 -14.58 -8.55 -35.25
CA LEU A 112 -14.71 -7.11 -35.59
C LEU A 112 -14.88 -6.09 -34.44
N GLY A 113 -14.01 -5.08 -34.42
CA GLY A 113 -14.39 -3.72 -34.03
C GLY A 113 -13.31 -2.87 -33.38
N HIS A 114 -12.83 -1.84 -34.09
CA HIS A 114 -12.08 -0.70 -33.55
C HIS A 114 -12.71 -0.15 -32.25
N THR A 115 -11.97 -0.15 -31.14
CA THR A 115 -12.40 0.51 -29.89
C THR A 115 -11.41 1.58 -29.47
N LYS A 116 -11.97 2.79 -29.30
CA LYS A 116 -11.35 4.02 -28.79
C LYS A 116 -10.53 3.78 -27.51
N ASP A 117 -9.37 4.45 -27.41
CA ASP A 117 -8.59 4.67 -26.17
C ASP A 117 -9.33 5.58 -25.17
N ALA A 118 -10.58 5.24 -24.82
CA ALA A 118 -11.34 5.94 -23.81
C ALA A 118 -11.40 5.08 -22.54
N LYS A 119 -10.82 5.56 -21.44
CA LYS A 119 -10.93 4.91 -20.14
C LYS A 119 -12.42 4.65 -19.83
N GLN A 120 -12.73 3.45 -19.35
CA GLN A 120 -14.07 2.99 -18.99
C GLN A 120 -14.18 2.78 -17.48
N PRO A 121 -15.39 2.80 -16.88
CA PRO A 121 -15.60 2.45 -15.47
C PRO A 121 -14.89 1.15 -15.08
N ILE A 122 -14.15 1.17 -13.97
CA ILE A 122 -13.43 -0.03 -13.49
C ILE A 122 -14.38 -1.18 -13.18
N ARG A 123 -14.03 -2.39 -13.64
CA ARG A 123 -14.78 -3.62 -13.36
C ARG A 123 -14.08 -4.43 -12.28
N ILE A 124 -14.65 -4.48 -11.08
CA ILE A 124 -14.12 -5.23 -9.94
C ILE A 124 -14.91 -6.53 -9.79
N TYR A 125 -14.22 -7.67 -9.89
CA TYR A 125 -14.80 -8.98 -9.65
C TYR A 125 -14.54 -9.44 -8.22
N LEU A 126 -15.59 -9.84 -7.51
CA LEU A 126 -15.52 -10.26 -6.11
C LEU A 126 -15.63 -11.79 -6.02
N ASN A 127 -14.55 -12.45 -5.59
CA ASN A 127 -14.53 -13.89 -5.36
C ASN A 127 -14.75 -14.22 -3.89
N TYR A 128 -15.75 -15.06 -3.59
CA TYR A 128 -16.11 -15.45 -2.22
C TYR A 128 -15.82 -16.93 -1.92
N ASP A 129 -15.11 -17.65 -2.80
CA ASP A 129 -14.96 -19.11 -2.70
C ASP A 129 -14.16 -19.53 -1.47
N ALA A 130 -13.28 -18.64 -0.98
CA ALA A 130 -12.51 -18.86 0.23
C ALA A 130 -13.29 -18.61 1.53
N VAL A 131 -14.50 -18.03 1.49
CA VAL A 131 -15.26 -17.65 2.68
C VAL A 131 -15.81 -18.87 3.41
N GLY A 132 -15.22 -19.22 4.55
CA GLY A 132 -15.65 -20.33 5.39
C GLY A 132 -15.16 -21.70 4.91
N HIS A 133 -14.20 -21.73 3.99
CA HIS A 133 -13.69 -22.94 3.36
C HIS A 133 -12.26 -23.31 3.81
N SER A 134 -11.55 -22.45 4.54
CA SER A 134 -10.29 -22.79 5.22
C SER A 134 -10.57 -23.54 6.52
N GLN A 135 -10.05 -24.77 6.66
CA GLN A 135 -10.26 -25.59 7.86
C GLN A 135 -9.43 -25.13 9.06
N ASP A 136 -8.35 -24.39 8.82
CA ASP A 136 -7.34 -24.00 9.80
C ASP A 136 -7.37 -22.49 10.14
N ARG A 137 -8.13 -21.68 9.38
CA ARG A 137 -8.23 -20.23 9.56
C ARG A 137 -9.65 -19.70 9.70
N ASP A 138 -10.67 -20.42 9.21
CA ASP A 138 -12.07 -20.00 9.38
C ASP A 138 -12.73 -20.69 10.58
N CYS A 139 -13.41 -19.91 11.40
CA CYS A 139 -14.21 -20.44 12.50
C CYS A 139 -15.48 -21.11 11.97
N ARG A 140 -15.62 -22.42 12.17
CA ARG A 140 -16.80 -23.20 11.75
C ARG A 140 -17.72 -23.52 12.92
N LYS A 141 -17.15 -23.72 14.10
CA LYS A 141 -17.85 -24.04 15.35
C LYS A 141 -17.23 -23.26 16.51
N VAL A 142 -18.05 -23.03 17.53
CA VAL A 142 -17.59 -22.43 18.80
C VAL A 142 -16.60 -23.39 19.45
N GLY A 143 -15.46 -22.87 19.90
CA GLY A 143 -14.39 -23.70 20.46
C GLY A 143 -13.36 -24.18 19.44
N ASP A 144 -13.57 -23.95 18.13
CA ASP A 144 -12.54 -24.19 17.13
C ASP A 144 -11.32 -23.33 17.46
N ILE A 145 -10.13 -23.91 17.33
CA ILE A 145 -8.87 -23.17 17.51
C ILE A 145 -8.30 -22.90 16.12
N VAL A 146 -8.45 -21.66 15.66
CA VAL A 146 -7.99 -21.20 14.35
C VAL A 146 -6.75 -20.35 14.50
N LYS A 147 -5.98 -20.22 13.42
CA LYS A 147 -4.77 -19.42 13.42
C LYS A 147 -5.06 -18.00 12.95
N LEU A 148 -4.62 -17.01 13.73
CA LEU A 148 -4.58 -15.61 13.29
C LEU A 148 -3.25 -15.27 12.58
N GLY A 149 -2.26 -16.15 12.70
CA GLY A 149 -0.96 -16.07 12.05
C GLY A 149 -0.48 -17.45 11.59
N GLU A 150 0.83 -17.69 11.61
CA GLU A 150 1.46 -18.87 11.00
C GLU A 150 1.81 -19.96 12.05
N PRO A 151 2.29 -21.16 11.67
CA PRO A 151 2.66 -22.21 12.63
C PRO A 151 4.16 -22.26 12.95
N PRO A 152 4.57 -22.57 14.21
CA PRO A 152 5.97 -22.82 14.52
C PRO A 152 6.42 -24.19 14.00
N VAL A 153 7.69 -24.26 13.61
CA VAL A 153 8.45 -25.51 13.59
C VAL A 153 8.55 -25.99 15.05
N SER A 154 7.70 -26.95 15.40
CA SER A 154 7.74 -27.80 16.60
C SER A 154 8.44 -27.21 17.84
N SER A 155 7.68 -26.56 18.73
CA SER A 155 8.04 -26.41 20.14
C SER A 155 6.82 -26.64 21.04
N PRO A 156 6.98 -27.29 22.21
CA PRO A 156 5.85 -27.69 23.05
C PRO A 156 5.39 -26.53 23.96
N GLY A 157 4.20 -26.00 23.66
CA GLY A 157 3.47 -25.01 24.46
C GLY A 157 2.71 -24.01 23.56
N LEU A 158 1.38 -23.97 23.61
CA LEU A 158 0.55 -23.05 22.81
C LEU A 158 0.22 -21.76 23.60
N PRO A 159 0.68 -20.57 23.19
CA PRO A 159 0.15 -19.31 23.71
C PRO A 159 -1.22 -19.01 23.07
N SER A 160 -2.25 -18.83 23.90
CA SER A 160 -3.61 -18.45 23.49
C SER A 160 -3.77 -16.93 23.43
N CYS A 161 -4.40 -16.40 22.38
CA CYS A 161 -4.55 -14.95 22.19
C CYS A 161 -5.76 -14.38 22.95
N ASN A 162 -5.58 -13.21 23.58
CA ASN A 162 -6.67 -12.45 24.18
C ASN A 162 -7.24 -11.46 23.14
N PRO A 163 -8.48 -11.63 22.65
CA PRO A 163 -9.08 -10.74 21.64
C PRO A 163 -9.33 -9.31 22.16
N HIS A 164 -9.38 -9.11 23.48
CA HIS A 164 -9.67 -7.83 24.12
C HIS A 164 -8.41 -7.13 24.68
N GLY A 165 -7.23 -7.74 24.57
CA GLY A 165 -5.98 -7.13 25.00
C GLY A 165 -5.33 -6.35 23.87
N GLY A 166 -5.06 -5.06 24.08
CA GLY A 166 -4.02 -4.33 23.33
C GLY A 166 -2.67 -4.48 24.05
N PRO A 167 -1.51 -4.49 23.37
CA PRO A 167 -1.23 -4.27 21.94
C PRO A 167 -1.34 -5.56 21.08
N PRO A 168 -1.26 -5.46 19.73
CA PRO A 168 -1.26 -6.62 18.85
C PRO A 168 -0.10 -7.57 19.17
N ILE A 169 -0.38 -8.87 19.19
CA ILE A 169 0.61 -9.87 19.60
C ILE A 169 1.59 -10.14 18.44
N TYR A 170 2.88 -10.00 18.72
CA TYR A 170 3.98 -10.37 17.84
C TYR A 170 4.15 -11.90 17.85
N GLY A 171 3.52 -12.64 16.92
CA GLY A 171 3.84 -14.05 16.66
C GLY A 171 2.66 -14.99 16.37
N ASP A 172 2.98 -16.24 16.09
CA ASP A 172 2.08 -17.37 15.82
C ASP A 172 1.04 -17.54 16.93
N CYS A 173 -0.19 -17.17 16.61
CA CYS A 173 -1.25 -16.88 17.56
C CYS A 173 -2.46 -17.77 17.28
N TRP A 174 -2.86 -18.54 18.28
CA TRP A 174 -4.04 -19.40 18.21
C TRP A 174 -5.22 -18.72 18.87
N TYR A 175 -6.32 -18.65 18.13
CA TYR A 175 -7.54 -17.99 18.52
C TYR A 175 -8.66 -18.98 18.73
N ASN A 176 -9.32 -18.85 19.87
CA ASN A 176 -10.48 -19.67 20.21
C ASN A 176 -11.74 -18.99 19.68
N CYS A 177 -12.35 -19.62 18.68
CA CYS A 177 -13.52 -19.13 17.98
C CYS A 177 -14.72 -18.98 18.91
N THR A 178 -15.33 -17.79 18.88
CA THR A 178 -16.61 -17.52 19.52
C THR A 178 -17.75 -17.66 18.51
N LEU A 179 -18.99 -17.51 18.98
CA LEU A 179 -20.16 -17.48 18.10
C LEU A 179 -20.11 -16.30 17.11
N ASP A 180 -19.50 -15.18 17.53
CA ASP A 180 -19.39 -13.98 16.71
C ASP A 180 -18.37 -14.11 15.58
N ASP A 181 -17.49 -15.12 15.63
CA ASP A 181 -16.49 -15.36 14.59
C ASP A 181 -16.98 -16.32 13.49
N ILE A 182 -18.16 -16.92 13.65
CA ILE A 182 -18.70 -17.86 12.67
C ILE A 182 -19.47 -17.11 11.58
N SER A 183 -18.99 -17.23 10.33
CA SER A 183 -19.63 -16.65 9.13
C SER A 183 -20.85 -17.46 8.70
N GLY A 184 -21.95 -17.33 9.45
CA GLY A 184 -23.27 -17.85 9.08
C GLY A 184 -23.89 -17.14 7.87
N GLU A 185 -25.09 -17.56 7.47
CA GLU A 185 -25.77 -17.05 6.27
C GLU A 185 -26.00 -15.53 6.29
N ASP A 186 -26.51 -14.99 7.40
CA ASP A 186 -26.74 -13.54 7.58
C ASP A 186 -25.45 -12.72 7.40
N LYS A 187 -24.35 -13.13 8.04
CA LYS A 187 -23.05 -12.46 7.90
C LYS A 187 -22.50 -12.54 6.48
N ARG A 188 -22.64 -13.69 5.81
CA ARG A 188 -22.26 -13.85 4.40
C ARG A 188 -23.06 -12.94 3.48
N HIS A 189 -24.36 -12.77 3.75
CA HIS A 189 -25.21 -11.82 3.02
C HIS A 189 -24.73 -10.38 3.21
N ARG A 190 -24.54 -9.95 4.48
CA ARG A 190 -24.03 -8.60 4.80
C ARG A 190 -22.67 -8.31 4.15
N LEU A 191 -21.76 -9.29 4.17
CA LEU A 191 -20.46 -9.17 3.51
C LEU A 191 -20.59 -8.97 2.00
N ARG A 192 -21.47 -9.74 1.34
CA ARG A 192 -21.72 -9.62 -0.10
C ARG A 192 -22.31 -8.27 -0.46
N GLU A 193 -23.26 -7.80 0.33
CA GLU A 193 -23.87 -6.49 0.16
C GLU A 193 -22.86 -5.36 0.35
N ALA A 194 -22.10 -5.36 1.45
CA ALA A 194 -21.12 -4.33 1.75
C ALA A 194 -20.03 -4.23 0.68
N LEU A 195 -19.41 -5.35 0.30
CA LEU A 195 -18.38 -5.36 -0.75
C LEU A 195 -18.95 -5.05 -2.15
N GLY A 196 -20.18 -5.47 -2.43
CA GLY A 196 -20.87 -5.09 -3.67
C GLY A 196 -21.05 -3.58 -3.78
N GLN A 197 -21.49 -2.93 -2.70
CA GLN A 197 -21.61 -1.48 -2.63
C GLN A 197 -20.24 -0.78 -2.77
N THR A 198 -19.19 -1.32 -2.13
CA THR A 198 -17.81 -0.81 -2.30
C THR A 198 -17.36 -0.89 -3.75
N ALA A 199 -17.56 -2.03 -4.44
CA ALA A 199 -17.20 -2.20 -5.84
C ALA A 199 -17.98 -1.22 -6.76
N ASP A 200 -19.28 -1.04 -6.52
CA ASP A 200 -20.11 -0.08 -7.26
C ASP A 200 -19.72 1.39 -7.01
N TRP A 201 -19.22 1.70 -5.81
CA TRP A 201 -18.67 3.02 -5.51
C TRP A 201 -17.41 3.28 -6.36
N PHE A 202 -16.45 2.35 -6.39
CA PHE A 202 -15.24 2.50 -7.21
C PHE A 202 -15.51 2.52 -8.70
N LYS A 203 -16.47 1.71 -9.19
CA LYS A 203 -16.93 1.74 -10.57
C LYS A 203 -17.41 3.13 -11.01
N ARG A 204 -18.04 3.91 -10.12
CA ARG A 204 -18.48 5.29 -10.40
C ARG A 204 -17.38 6.34 -10.19
N ALA A 205 -16.44 6.06 -9.28
CA ALA A 205 -15.37 6.98 -8.92
C ALA A 205 -14.17 6.91 -9.86
N LEU A 206 -13.88 5.76 -10.47
CA LEU A 206 -12.66 5.53 -11.25
C LEU A 206 -12.96 4.92 -12.62
N ALA A 207 -12.29 5.47 -13.64
CA ALA A 207 -12.19 4.87 -14.96
C ALA A 207 -10.76 4.36 -15.22
N VAL A 208 -10.64 3.24 -15.95
CA VAL A 208 -9.37 2.58 -16.30
C VAL A 208 -9.29 2.33 -17.79
N GLU A 209 -8.08 2.13 -18.30
CA GLU A 209 -7.92 1.41 -19.56
C GLU A 209 -8.33 -0.05 -19.32
N PRO A 210 -9.42 -0.53 -19.96
CA PRO A 210 -9.96 -1.84 -19.64
C PRO A 210 -9.00 -2.94 -20.08
N VAL A 211 -8.95 -4.01 -19.29
CA VAL A 211 -8.28 -5.25 -19.69
C VAL A 211 -8.96 -5.78 -20.95
N LYS A 212 -8.15 -6.10 -21.96
CA LYS A 212 -8.61 -6.68 -23.23
C LYS A 212 -8.82 -8.18 -23.06
N GLY A 213 -9.99 -8.67 -23.46
CA GLY A 213 -10.38 -10.06 -23.23
C GLY A 213 -10.68 -10.35 -21.77
N ASN A 214 -10.49 -11.59 -21.35
CA ASN A 214 -10.61 -11.97 -19.94
C ASN A 214 -9.43 -11.39 -19.15
N LEU A 215 -9.52 -11.30 -17.84
CA LEU A 215 -8.39 -11.02 -16.95
C LEU A 215 -7.87 -12.32 -16.35
N ARG A 216 -6.67 -12.73 -16.71
CA ARG A 216 -5.98 -13.89 -16.13
C ARG A 216 -4.93 -13.41 -15.16
N LEU A 217 -4.82 -14.15 -14.09
CA LEU A 217 -3.84 -13.92 -13.05
C LEU A 217 -2.56 -14.69 -13.37
N SER A 218 -1.44 -14.18 -12.86
CA SER A 218 -0.14 -14.81 -13.08
C SER A 218 -0.03 -16.12 -12.28
N GLY A 219 1.09 -16.82 -12.47
CA GLY A 219 1.23 -18.22 -12.10
C GLY A 219 1.43 -18.60 -10.64
N TYR A 220 1.18 -17.68 -9.74
CA TYR A 220 1.38 -17.97 -8.33
C TYR A 220 0.12 -18.65 -7.81
N SER A 221 0.27 -19.75 -7.08
CA SER A 221 -0.90 -20.55 -6.66
C SER A 221 -1.75 -19.87 -5.58
N ALA A 222 -1.27 -18.77 -5.02
CA ALA A 222 -1.90 -18.07 -3.89
C ALA A 222 -1.66 -16.56 -4.02
N CYS A 223 -2.70 -15.80 -3.69
CA CYS A 223 -2.69 -14.34 -3.68
C CYS A 223 -3.07 -13.83 -2.29
N GLY A 224 -2.31 -12.89 -1.74
CA GLY A 224 -2.60 -12.23 -0.46
C GLY A 224 -1.70 -12.67 0.70
N GLN A 225 -2.11 -12.32 1.93
CA GLN A 225 -1.32 -12.52 3.16
C GLN A 225 -1.77 -13.77 3.94
N ASP A 226 -0.93 -14.27 4.85
CA ASP A 226 -1.21 -15.38 5.78
C ASP A 226 -1.62 -16.69 5.07
N GLY A 227 -0.72 -17.20 4.23
CA GLY A 227 -1.01 -18.32 3.32
C GLY A 227 -1.92 -17.99 2.13
N GLY A 228 -2.37 -16.74 2.02
CA GLY A 228 -3.13 -16.21 0.88
C GLY A 228 -4.48 -16.89 0.66
N VAL A 229 -5.09 -16.56 -0.47
CA VAL A 229 -6.22 -17.27 -1.06
C VAL A 229 -5.71 -18.02 -2.27
N GLN A 230 -5.94 -19.34 -2.29
CA GLN A 230 -5.56 -20.18 -3.42
C GLN A 230 -6.31 -19.72 -4.68
N LEU A 231 -5.57 -19.45 -5.75
CA LEU A 231 -6.18 -19.01 -7.01
C LEU A 231 -6.87 -20.20 -7.71
N PRO A 232 -8.15 -20.06 -8.12
CA PRO A 232 -8.79 -21.03 -9.00
C PRO A 232 -8.00 -21.21 -10.30
N ARG A 233 -7.85 -22.45 -10.77
CA ARG A 233 -7.16 -22.75 -12.04
C ARG A 233 -7.79 -22.02 -13.23
N GLU A 234 -9.10 -21.84 -13.19
CA GLU A 234 -9.88 -21.11 -14.19
C GLU A 234 -9.39 -19.66 -14.35
N TYR A 235 -8.95 -19.00 -13.29
CA TYR A 235 -8.44 -17.61 -13.37
C TYR A 235 -7.09 -17.53 -14.04
N ILE A 236 -6.38 -18.64 -14.12
CA ILE A 236 -5.07 -18.71 -14.75
C ILE A 236 -5.21 -19.17 -16.20
N GLU A 237 -6.02 -20.21 -16.45
CA GLU A 237 -6.14 -20.82 -17.78
C GLU A 237 -7.13 -20.07 -18.68
N GLU A 238 -8.31 -19.74 -18.17
CA GLU A 238 -9.39 -19.10 -18.94
C GLU A 238 -9.43 -17.58 -18.71
N GLY A 239 -9.25 -17.17 -17.45
CA GLY A 239 -9.36 -15.79 -17.00
C GLY A 239 -10.78 -15.41 -16.59
N VAL A 240 -10.88 -14.37 -15.77
CA VAL A 240 -12.13 -13.77 -15.33
C VAL A 240 -12.67 -12.86 -16.42
N VAL A 241 -13.85 -13.18 -16.93
CA VAL A 241 -14.55 -12.34 -17.92
C VAL A 241 -14.91 -10.99 -17.32
N ASP A 242 -14.88 -9.93 -18.14
CA ASP A 242 -15.35 -8.59 -17.76
C ASP A 242 -14.78 -8.05 -16.45
N ALA A 243 -13.48 -8.27 -16.20
CA ALA A 243 -12.80 -7.80 -14.98
C ALA A 243 -11.54 -7.00 -15.31
N ASP A 244 -11.28 -5.98 -14.50
CA ASP A 244 -10.03 -5.21 -14.48
C ASP A 244 -9.25 -5.42 -13.17
N LEU A 245 -9.94 -5.86 -12.12
CA LEU A 245 -9.40 -6.20 -10.81
C LEU A 245 -10.18 -7.37 -10.20
N VAL A 246 -9.48 -8.37 -9.67
CA VAL A 246 -10.07 -9.47 -8.89
C VAL A 246 -9.79 -9.26 -7.40
N LEU A 247 -10.84 -9.20 -6.58
CA LEU A 247 -10.69 -9.19 -5.12
C LEU A 247 -11.09 -10.56 -4.56
N LEU A 248 -10.13 -11.24 -3.93
CA LEU A 248 -10.34 -12.49 -3.22
C LEU A 248 -10.80 -12.16 -1.80
N VAL A 249 -11.95 -12.69 -1.38
CA VAL A 249 -12.60 -12.32 -0.13
C VAL A 249 -12.47 -13.45 0.89
N THR A 250 -12.11 -13.10 2.13
CA THR A 250 -12.04 -14.02 3.28
C THR A 250 -12.72 -13.44 4.51
N THR A 251 -13.07 -14.30 5.46
CA THR A 251 -13.70 -13.90 6.73
C THR A 251 -12.99 -14.54 7.93
N ARG A 252 -11.70 -14.26 8.05
CA ARG A 252 -10.86 -14.74 9.14
C ARG A 252 -11.01 -13.81 10.35
N PRO A 253 -11.00 -14.32 11.59
CA PRO A 253 -11.06 -13.46 12.76
C PRO A 253 -9.83 -12.54 12.82
N THR A 254 -9.96 -11.44 13.55
CA THR A 254 -8.91 -10.44 13.75
C THR A 254 -8.76 -10.13 15.24
N THR A 255 -7.64 -9.49 15.62
CA THR A 255 -7.43 -8.99 16.99
C THR A 255 -7.74 -7.50 17.11
N GLY A 256 -8.13 -7.06 18.30
CA GLY A 256 -8.38 -5.65 18.60
C GLY A 256 -9.58 -5.09 17.85
N ASN A 257 -9.48 -3.83 17.40
CA ASN A 257 -10.55 -3.09 16.71
C ASN A 257 -10.44 -3.17 15.17
N THR A 258 -9.80 -4.24 14.67
CA THR A 258 -9.58 -4.43 13.24
C THR A 258 -10.84 -4.99 12.58
N LEU A 259 -11.53 -4.17 11.78
CA LEU A 259 -12.74 -4.58 11.06
C LEU A 259 -12.40 -5.36 9.80
N ALA A 260 -11.45 -4.86 9.01
CA ALA A 260 -11.01 -5.48 7.77
C ALA A 260 -9.53 -5.15 7.52
N TRP A 261 -8.96 -5.80 6.51
CA TRP A 261 -7.67 -5.44 5.92
C TRP A 261 -7.66 -5.83 4.44
N ALA A 262 -6.85 -5.15 3.62
CA ALA A 262 -6.61 -5.57 2.25
C ALA A 262 -5.18 -5.33 1.73
N VAL A 263 -4.79 -6.09 0.71
CA VAL A 263 -3.47 -5.99 0.08
C VAL A 263 -3.54 -6.33 -1.41
N ALA A 264 -2.76 -5.63 -2.24
CA ALA A 264 -2.55 -6.00 -3.64
C ALA A 264 -1.56 -7.17 -3.73
N CYS A 265 -1.87 -8.16 -4.56
CA CYS A 265 -1.03 -9.35 -4.71
C CYS A 265 -0.45 -9.52 -6.12
N GLU A 266 -1.14 -9.05 -7.15
CA GLU A 266 -0.75 -9.19 -8.55
C GLU A 266 -0.87 -7.85 -9.28
N ARG A 267 0.04 -7.62 -10.23
CA ARG A 267 0.11 -6.38 -11.01
C ARG A 267 0.23 -6.67 -12.51
N ASP A 268 -0.27 -5.75 -13.34
CA ASP A 268 -0.02 -5.77 -14.78
C ASP A 268 1.36 -5.21 -15.16
N GLN A 269 1.75 -5.28 -16.43
CA GLN A 269 3.00 -4.69 -16.95
C GLN A 269 3.18 -3.20 -16.64
N TRP A 270 2.13 -2.45 -16.35
CA TRP A 270 2.25 -1.04 -16.00
C TRP A 270 2.41 -0.82 -14.49
N GLY A 271 2.35 -1.91 -13.72
CA GLY A 271 2.46 -1.96 -12.26
C GLY A 271 1.14 -1.69 -11.54
N ARG A 272 0.01 -1.64 -12.25
CA ARG A 272 -1.32 -1.47 -11.67
C ARG A 272 -1.79 -2.80 -11.07
N ALA A 273 -2.41 -2.77 -9.90
CA ALA A 273 -2.96 -3.97 -9.29
C ALA A 273 -4.09 -4.58 -10.15
N ILE A 274 -4.02 -5.89 -10.37
CA ILE A 274 -5.03 -6.70 -11.08
C ILE A 274 -5.62 -7.80 -10.21
N ALA A 275 -4.99 -8.12 -9.08
CA ALA A 275 -5.64 -8.86 -8.01
C ALA A 275 -5.25 -8.34 -6.62
N GLY A 276 -6.18 -8.48 -5.69
CA GLY A 276 -5.98 -8.19 -4.28
C GLY A 276 -6.72 -9.17 -3.39
N HIS A 277 -6.34 -9.19 -2.12
CA HIS A 277 -6.96 -10.01 -1.08
C HIS A 277 -7.56 -9.09 -0.03
N VAL A 278 -8.84 -9.29 0.28
CA VAL A 278 -9.59 -8.56 1.31
C VAL A 278 -10.06 -9.55 2.38
N ASN A 279 -9.83 -9.23 3.64
CA ASN A 279 -10.36 -9.98 4.77
C ASN A 279 -11.28 -9.11 5.61
N VAL A 280 -12.44 -9.64 6.00
CA VAL A 280 -13.39 -8.95 6.88
C VAL A 280 -13.68 -9.80 8.10
N ALA A 281 -13.45 -9.24 9.28
CA ALA A 281 -13.63 -9.95 10.53
C ALA A 281 -15.13 -10.27 10.78
N PRO A 282 -15.52 -11.54 10.95
CA PRO A 282 -16.94 -11.92 11.07
C PRO A 282 -17.68 -11.27 12.22
N ARG A 283 -16.99 -10.96 13.33
CA ARG A 283 -17.57 -10.32 14.52
C ARG A 283 -18.08 -8.90 14.28
N HIS A 284 -17.58 -8.24 13.22
CA HIS A 284 -17.95 -6.88 12.87
C HIS A 284 -18.99 -6.82 11.75
N LEU A 285 -19.43 -7.97 11.23
CA LEU A 285 -20.54 -8.08 10.28
C LEU A 285 -21.89 -8.01 11.01
N THR A 286 -22.15 -6.91 11.71
CA THR A 286 -23.42 -6.63 12.41
C THR A 286 -24.21 -5.52 11.72
N ALA A 287 -25.48 -5.36 12.06
CA ALA A 287 -26.31 -4.29 11.51
C ALA A 287 -25.87 -2.90 11.99
N GLU A 288 -25.39 -2.78 13.22
CA GLU A 288 -24.97 -1.51 13.81
C GLU A 288 -23.65 -0.99 13.23
N ALA A 289 -22.84 -1.87 12.65
CA ALA A 289 -21.52 -1.54 12.12
C ALA A 289 -21.50 -1.23 10.62
N GLU A 290 -22.64 -1.23 9.93
CA GLU A 290 -22.72 -1.17 8.47
C GLU A 290 -22.03 0.08 7.87
N THR A 291 -22.25 1.26 8.45
CA THR A 291 -21.65 2.52 7.96
C THR A 291 -20.15 2.55 8.16
N LEU A 292 -19.68 2.13 9.34
CA LEU A 292 -18.26 2.04 9.66
C LEU A 292 -17.58 0.99 8.76
N LEU A 293 -18.22 -0.17 8.57
CA LEU A 293 -17.73 -1.23 7.69
C LEU A 293 -17.61 -0.74 6.25
N SER A 294 -18.59 -0.02 5.72
CA SER A 294 -18.55 0.53 4.36
C SER A 294 -17.37 1.49 4.19
N ALA A 295 -17.17 2.41 5.14
CA ALA A 295 -16.02 3.32 5.14
C ALA A 295 -14.69 2.56 5.22
N THR A 296 -14.58 1.57 6.11
CA THR A 296 -13.38 0.72 6.22
C THR A 296 -13.13 -0.05 4.93
N LEU A 297 -14.13 -0.63 4.28
CA LEU A 297 -13.92 -1.36 3.02
C LEU A 297 -13.44 -0.46 1.88
N ILE A 298 -13.94 0.78 1.80
CA ILE A 298 -13.41 1.76 0.84
C ILE A 298 -11.95 2.07 1.14
N HIS A 299 -11.59 2.31 2.41
CA HIS A 299 -10.21 2.51 2.87
C HIS A 299 -9.29 1.35 2.45
N GLU A 300 -9.66 0.12 2.79
CA GLU A 300 -8.85 -1.07 2.50
C GLU A 300 -8.66 -1.28 0.99
N VAL A 301 -9.73 -1.10 0.19
CA VAL A 301 -9.62 -1.26 -1.26
C VAL A 301 -8.79 -0.14 -1.90
N MET A 302 -8.68 1.06 -1.29
CA MET A 302 -7.76 2.10 -1.77
C MET A 302 -6.29 1.69 -1.64
N HIS A 303 -5.92 0.94 -0.59
CA HIS A 303 -4.58 0.34 -0.50
C HIS A 303 -4.31 -0.62 -1.67
N VAL A 304 -5.29 -1.49 -2.01
CA VAL A 304 -5.18 -2.38 -3.17
C VAL A 304 -5.00 -1.60 -4.47
N LEU A 305 -5.79 -0.54 -4.67
CA LEU A 305 -5.80 0.22 -5.90
C LEU A 305 -4.52 1.04 -6.12
N GLY A 306 -3.82 1.44 -5.07
CA GLY A 306 -2.51 2.09 -5.22
C GLY A 306 -2.07 3.02 -4.08
N PHE A 307 -2.86 3.20 -3.03
CA PHE A 307 -2.44 3.98 -1.86
C PHE A 307 -1.54 3.14 -0.96
N ASP A 308 -0.34 2.81 -1.42
CA ASP A 308 0.62 1.99 -0.69
C ASP A 308 2.05 2.36 -1.12
N PRO A 309 3.03 2.43 -0.20
CA PRO A 309 4.41 2.77 -0.53
C PRO A 309 5.05 1.91 -1.62
N HIS A 310 4.69 0.62 -1.72
CA HIS A 310 5.18 -0.25 -2.79
C HIS A 310 4.50 0.07 -4.11
N ALA A 311 3.20 0.36 -4.09
CA ALA A 311 2.50 0.84 -5.28
C ALA A 311 3.10 2.16 -5.81
N PHE A 312 3.56 3.07 -4.94
CA PHE A 312 4.16 4.34 -5.35
C PHE A 312 5.38 4.16 -6.25
N ALA A 313 6.17 3.10 -6.06
CA ALA A 313 7.32 2.80 -6.93
C ALA A 313 6.93 2.52 -8.40
N HIS A 314 5.65 2.21 -8.66
CA HIS A 314 5.14 1.86 -9.97
C HIS A 314 4.31 2.97 -10.64
N PHE A 315 4.13 4.10 -9.96
CA PHE A 315 3.32 5.19 -10.51
C PHE A 315 3.93 5.72 -11.81
N ARG A 316 3.06 6.12 -12.73
CA ARG A 316 3.41 6.53 -14.08
C ARG A 316 3.10 8.00 -14.33
N ASP A 317 3.96 8.65 -15.11
CA ASP A 317 3.70 9.98 -15.67
C ASP A 317 2.65 9.91 -16.80
N GLU A 318 2.24 11.05 -17.31
CA GLU A 318 1.29 11.16 -18.42
C GLU A 318 1.81 10.49 -19.70
N ARG A 319 3.12 10.29 -19.82
CA ARG A 319 3.73 9.54 -20.93
C ARG A 319 3.75 8.03 -20.68
N LYS A 320 3.17 7.54 -19.58
CA LYS A 320 3.24 6.15 -19.11
C LYS A 320 4.66 5.67 -18.73
N ARG A 321 5.59 6.58 -18.42
CA ARG A 321 6.92 6.23 -17.91
C ARG A 321 6.90 6.19 -16.39
N ARG A 322 7.76 5.39 -15.77
CA ARG A 322 7.85 5.36 -14.30
C ARG A 322 8.20 6.76 -13.77
N ARG A 323 7.47 7.22 -12.74
CA ARG A 323 7.79 8.48 -12.06
C ARG A 323 9.09 8.28 -11.28
N SER A 324 10.04 9.20 -11.47
CA SER A 324 11.29 9.20 -10.70
C SER A 324 11.09 9.63 -9.25
N LYS A 325 10.01 10.38 -8.97
CA LYS A 325 9.69 10.92 -7.66
C LYS A 325 8.19 10.95 -7.45
N VAL A 326 7.73 10.26 -6.41
CA VAL A 326 6.32 10.24 -5.96
C VAL A 326 6.23 10.84 -4.57
N THR A 327 7.14 10.41 -3.70
CA THR A 327 7.33 10.98 -2.38
C THR A 327 8.69 11.68 -2.28
N GLU A 328 8.74 12.68 -1.41
CA GLU A 328 9.95 13.40 -1.03
C GLU A 328 10.05 13.40 0.48
N GLN A 329 11.16 12.88 1.00
CA GLN A 329 11.46 12.94 2.42
C GLN A 329 12.47 14.06 2.67
N SER A 330 12.15 14.98 3.57
CA SER A 330 13.04 16.09 3.94
C SER A 330 12.89 16.47 5.41
N MET A 331 13.95 17.04 5.99
CA MET A 331 13.88 17.63 7.33
C MET A 331 13.09 18.93 7.23
N ASP A 332 11.99 19.03 7.96
CA ASP A 332 11.24 20.26 8.07
C ASP A 332 11.76 21.07 9.27
N GLU A 333 12.34 22.24 9.00
CA GLU A 333 12.92 23.09 10.05
C GLU A 333 11.86 23.70 10.97
N LYS A 334 10.64 23.95 10.47
CA LYS A 334 9.56 24.55 11.26
C LYS A 334 8.92 23.51 12.19
N LEU A 335 8.70 22.31 11.69
CA LEU A 335 8.16 21.20 12.47
C LEU A 335 9.24 20.53 13.33
N GLY A 336 10.52 20.62 12.94
CA GLY A 336 11.63 20.02 13.68
C GLY A 336 11.66 18.48 13.59
N ARG A 337 11.06 17.91 12.52
CA ARG A 337 11.03 16.46 12.25
C ARG A 337 11.25 16.16 10.77
N MET A 338 11.62 14.92 10.48
CA MET A 338 11.63 14.41 9.11
C MET A 338 10.18 14.23 8.64
N VAL A 339 9.86 14.71 7.45
CA VAL A 339 8.51 14.65 6.88
C VAL A 339 8.59 14.03 5.50
N THR A 340 7.68 13.09 5.22
CA THR A 340 7.51 12.50 3.89
C THR A 340 6.31 13.15 3.21
N ARG A 341 6.50 13.72 2.02
CA ARG A 341 5.46 14.41 1.25
C ARG A 341 5.19 13.73 -0.06
N VAL A 342 3.92 13.56 -0.42
CA VAL A 342 3.51 13.24 -1.80
C VAL A 342 3.62 14.50 -2.64
N VAL A 343 4.44 14.44 -3.69
CA VAL A 343 4.77 15.57 -4.57
C VAL A 343 4.13 15.41 -5.96
N LEU A 344 3.04 14.66 -6.04
CA LEU A 344 2.34 14.38 -7.29
C LEU A 344 1.53 15.60 -7.77
N PRO A 345 1.48 15.89 -9.09
CA PRO A 345 0.96 17.16 -9.61
C PRO A 345 -0.48 17.48 -9.23
N ARG A 346 -1.41 16.53 -9.36
CA ARG A 346 -2.82 16.72 -9.02
C ARG A 346 -3.05 16.70 -7.52
N VAL A 347 -2.32 15.87 -6.78
CA VAL A 347 -2.35 15.89 -5.30
C VAL A 347 -1.98 17.28 -4.78
N VAL A 348 -0.89 17.86 -5.27
CA VAL A 348 -0.44 19.22 -4.90
C VAL A 348 -1.47 20.25 -5.31
N MET A 349 -1.95 20.23 -6.56
CA MET A 349 -2.97 21.15 -7.05
C MET A 349 -4.23 21.11 -6.16
N HIS A 350 -4.81 19.93 -5.93
CA HIS A 350 -6.03 19.80 -5.13
C HIS A 350 -5.81 20.21 -3.67
N SER A 351 -4.63 19.93 -3.11
CA SER A 351 -4.27 20.36 -1.76
C SER A 351 -4.17 21.89 -1.68
N ARG A 352 -3.50 22.56 -2.62
CA ARG A 352 -3.44 24.03 -2.67
C ARG A 352 -4.83 24.65 -2.73
N HIS A 353 -5.71 24.10 -3.57
CA HIS A 353 -7.09 24.55 -3.65
C HIS A 353 -7.90 24.31 -2.38
N HIS A 354 -7.69 23.18 -1.70
CA HIS A 354 -8.36 22.86 -0.43
C HIS A 354 -7.96 23.84 0.69
N TYR A 355 -6.66 23.99 0.92
CA TYR A 355 -6.15 24.86 1.98
C TYR A 355 -6.17 26.36 1.60
N GLY A 356 -6.35 26.70 0.32
CA GLY A 356 -6.14 28.07 -0.17
C GLY A 356 -4.67 28.50 -0.13
N ALA A 357 -3.75 27.55 -0.30
CA ALA A 357 -2.31 27.71 -0.13
C ALA A 357 -1.58 27.78 -1.49
N PHE A 358 -1.82 28.84 -2.27
CA PHE A 358 -1.28 29.00 -3.64
C PHE A 358 0.21 29.42 -3.69
N SER A 359 1.01 28.96 -2.73
CA SER A 359 2.40 29.38 -2.55
C SER A 359 3.39 28.30 -3.01
N GLU A 360 4.56 28.76 -3.51
CA GLU A 360 5.72 27.90 -3.77
C GLU A 360 6.23 27.16 -2.52
N ASN A 361 5.99 27.72 -1.33
CA ASN A 361 6.39 27.11 -0.06
C ASN A 361 5.63 25.81 0.25
N PHE A 362 4.48 25.58 -0.39
CA PHE A 362 3.76 24.31 -0.29
C PHE A 362 4.25 23.36 -1.38
N THR A 363 5.07 22.39 -1.02
CA THR A 363 5.76 21.50 -1.97
C THR A 363 5.11 20.13 -2.11
N GLY A 364 4.25 19.72 -1.18
CA GLY A 364 3.63 18.40 -1.17
C GLY A 364 2.71 18.19 0.03
N LEU A 365 1.87 17.16 -0.05
CA LEU A 365 0.97 16.76 1.02
C LEU A 365 1.61 15.67 1.89
N GLU A 366 1.56 15.83 3.20
CA GLU A 366 2.30 14.97 4.13
C GLU A 366 1.65 13.61 4.30
N LEU A 367 2.48 12.57 4.31
CA LEU A 367 2.12 11.22 4.73
C LEU A 367 2.40 11.08 6.22
N GLU A 368 1.59 10.24 6.86
CA GLU A 368 1.71 9.89 8.27
C GLU A 368 3.11 9.34 8.57
N ASP A 369 3.69 9.78 9.67
CA ASP A 369 4.98 9.30 10.21
C ASP A 369 4.85 8.66 11.60
N GLY A 370 3.68 8.73 12.21
CA GLY A 370 3.30 8.01 13.42
C GLY A 370 2.65 6.65 13.14
N GLY A 371 2.24 5.99 14.22
CA GLY A 371 1.38 4.80 14.14
C GLY A 371 2.02 3.53 13.58
N GLY A 372 3.37 3.48 13.43
CA GLY A 372 4.21 2.31 13.07
C GLY A 372 4.40 2.05 11.57
N ARG A 373 4.96 0.88 11.19
CA ARG A 373 5.44 0.59 9.82
C ARG A 373 4.33 0.55 8.76
N GLY A 374 3.08 0.28 9.11
CA GLY A 374 1.99 0.26 8.14
C GLY A 374 0.91 1.28 8.37
N THR A 375 1.05 2.13 9.38
CA THR A 375 0.39 3.43 9.34
C THR A 375 1.27 4.45 8.62
N SER A 376 2.57 4.46 8.93
CA SER A 376 3.49 5.42 8.35
C SER A 376 3.73 5.19 6.85
N GLY A 377 3.66 6.27 6.07
CA GLY A 377 3.91 6.27 4.62
C GLY A 377 2.78 5.70 3.75
N SER A 378 1.84 4.97 4.33
CA SER A 378 0.66 4.40 3.65
C SER A 378 -0.62 5.19 3.94
N HIS A 379 -0.55 6.25 4.75
CA HIS A 379 -1.69 7.09 5.12
C HIS A 379 -1.36 8.56 4.95
N TRP A 380 -2.38 9.38 4.79
CA TRP A 380 -2.27 10.81 4.98
C TRP A 380 -2.02 11.17 6.44
N GLU A 381 -1.21 12.21 6.63
CA GLU A 381 -0.96 12.83 7.94
C GLU A 381 -2.28 13.28 8.59
N LYS A 382 -2.65 12.63 9.71
CA LYS A 382 -3.94 12.90 10.35
C LYS A 382 -4.00 14.33 10.90
N ARG A 383 -2.88 14.95 11.29
CA ARG A 383 -2.87 16.37 11.66
C ARG A 383 -3.48 17.24 10.55
N LEU A 384 -3.16 16.98 9.30
CA LEU A 384 -3.54 17.83 8.17
C LEU A 384 -4.89 17.46 7.54
N LEU A 385 -5.32 16.21 7.64
CA LEU A 385 -6.53 15.72 6.95
C LEU A 385 -7.61 15.15 7.87
N MET A 386 -7.32 14.95 9.16
CA MET A 386 -8.24 14.55 10.23
C MET A 386 -9.22 13.41 9.90
N ASN A 387 -10.42 13.73 9.40
CA ASN A 387 -11.48 12.75 9.09
C ASN A 387 -11.44 12.30 7.63
N GLU A 388 -10.36 12.56 6.90
CA GLU A 388 -10.16 11.95 5.58
C GLU A 388 -9.97 10.44 5.72
N ILE A 389 -10.57 9.70 4.80
CA ILE A 389 -10.70 8.24 4.88
C ILE A 389 -9.34 7.51 4.92
N MET A 390 -8.31 8.02 4.25
CA MET A 390 -6.96 7.44 4.19
C MET A 390 -6.02 8.01 5.25
N THR A 391 -6.55 8.57 6.34
CA THR A 391 -5.76 8.77 7.57
C THR A 391 -5.63 7.45 8.33
N GLY A 392 -4.70 7.34 9.29
CA GLY A 392 -4.47 6.11 10.07
C GLY A 392 -5.60 5.67 11.03
N SER A 393 -6.82 6.15 10.80
CA SER A 393 -8.03 5.77 11.56
C SER A 393 -9.28 6.11 10.75
N VAL A 394 -10.27 5.21 10.76
CA VAL A 394 -11.55 5.42 10.07
C VAL A 394 -12.68 5.54 11.08
N ASP A 395 -13.62 6.45 10.82
CA ASP A 395 -14.84 6.63 11.59
C ASP A 395 -16.08 6.74 10.68
N THR A 396 -17.27 6.83 11.27
CA THR A 396 -18.54 6.89 10.53
C THR A 396 -18.76 8.19 9.75
N ARG A 397 -17.93 9.21 9.96
CA ARG A 397 -17.92 10.50 9.28
C ARG A 397 -16.66 10.68 8.42
N SER A 398 -15.95 9.59 8.13
CA SER A 398 -14.82 9.63 7.23
C SER A 398 -15.25 10.04 5.82
N VAL A 399 -14.42 10.88 5.18
CA VAL A 399 -14.72 11.45 3.85
C VAL A 399 -13.67 11.08 2.82
N VAL A 400 -14.09 10.81 1.59
CA VAL A 400 -13.14 10.62 0.48
C VAL A 400 -12.80 11.98 -0.14
N SER A 401 -11.58 12.47 0.09
CA SER A 401 -11.16 13.77 -0.44
C SER A 401 -10.79 13.73 -1.92
N LYS A 402 -10.78 14.92 -2.54
CA LYS A 402 -10.18 15.10 -3.88
C LYS A 402 -8.70 14.76 -3.89
N MET A 403 -7.97 14.90 -2.78
CA MET A 403 -6.55 14.58 -2.69
C MET A 403 -6.29 13.09 -2.85
N THR A 404 -7.12 12.26 -2.25
CA THR A 404 -7.04 10.79 -2.37
C THR A 404 -7.39 10.31 -3.78
N LEU A 405 -8.47 10.84 -4.36
CA LEU A 405 -8.79 10.55 -5.76
C LEU A 405 -7.71 11.04 -6.73
N ALA A 406 -7.10 12.20 -6.45
CA ALA A 406 -6.00 12.74 -7.24
C ALA A 406 -4.74 11.86 -7.17
N LEU A 407 -4.45 11.26 -6.02
CA LEU A 407 -3.35 10.31 -5.88
C LEU A 407 -3.57 9.09 -6.79
N LEU A 408 -4.80 8.55 -6.81
CA LEU A 408 -5.15 7.45 -7.70
C LEU A 408 -5.07 7.87 -9.18
N GLU A 409 -5.48 9.09 -9.55
CA GLU A 409 -5.30 9.56 -10.93
C GLU A 409 -3.81 9.76 -11.30
N ASP A 410 -3.01 10.34 -10.40
CA ASP A 410 -1.57 10.58 -10.62
C ASP A 410 -0.73 9.29 -10.62
N SER A 411 -1.29 8.16 -10.18
CA SER A 411 -0.71 6.83 -10.42
C SER A 411 -0.53 6.54 -11.91
N GLY A 412 -1.29 7.22 -12.78
CA GLY A 412 -1.33 7.00 -14.22
C GLY A 412 -2.30 5.88 -14.64
N TRP A 413 -2.78 5.08 -13.68
CA TRP A 413 -3.65 3.93 -13.92
C TRP A 413 -5.11 4.35 -14.10
N TYR A 414 -5.60 5.24 -13.24
CA TYR A 414 -7.01 5.62 -13.19
C TYR A 414 -7.25 7.01 -13.79
N GLN A 415 -8.51 7.32 -14.08
CA GLN A 415 -9.02 8.67 -14.23
C GLN A 415 -10.10 8.85 -13.16
N ALA A 416 -9.93 9.84 -12.30
CA ALA A 416 -10.81 10.05 -11.18
C ALA A 416 -12.01 10.92 -11.56
N ASN A 417 -13.18 10.55 -11.03
CA ASN A 417 -14.37 11.38 -11.07
C ASN A 417 -14.45 12.22 -9.79
N TYR A 418 -13.86 13.42 -9.80
CA TYR A 418 -13.86 14.32 -8.64
C TYR A 418 -15.24 14.82 -8.18
N SER A 419 -16.31 14.56 -8.94
CA SER A 419 -17.68 14.84 -8.47
C SER A 419 -18.15 13.87 -7.38
N MET A 420 -17.50 12.71 -7.27
CA MET A 420 -17.73 11.72 -6.21
C MET A 420 -16.96 12.04 -4.93
N ALA A 421 -16.05 13.02 -4.96
CA ALA A 421 -15.30 13.41 -3.76
C ALA A 421 -16.23 14.10 -2.76
N ASP A 422 -16.12 13.69 -1.52
CA ASP A 422 -16.83 14.29 -0.40
C ASP A 422 -16.24 15.66 -0.05
N HIS A 423 -17.01 16.40 0.74
CA HIS A 423 -16.57 17.68 1.24
C HIS A 423 -15.70 17.50 2.49
N LEU A 424 -14.39 17.78 2.38
CA LEU A 424 -13.51 17.88 3.55
C LEU A 424 -13.52 19.32 4.07
N ASP A 425 -13.96 19.52 5.31
CA ASP A 425 -13.97 20.84 5.95
C ASP A 425 -12.65 21.16 6.65
N TRP A 426 -11.96 20.13 7.17
CA TRP A 426 -10.77 20.30 7.99
C TRP A 426 -9.62 20.98 7.22
N GLY A 427 -9.10 22.09 7.76
CA GLY A 427 -8.01 22.85 7.14
C GLY A 427 -8.43 23.69 5.93
N ARG A 428 -9.70 23.65 5.52
CA ARG A 428 -10.17 24.35 4.32
C ARG A 428 -9.95 25.86 4.43
N ASN A 429 -9.35 26.45 3.39
CA ASN A 429 -9.03 27.88 3.30
C ASN A 429 -8.20 28.45 4.49
N GLN A 430 -7.43 27.63 5.22
CA GLN A 430 -6.61 28.11 6.34
C GLN A 430 -5.25 28.71 5.90
N GLY A 431 -4.89 28.57 4.63
CA GLY A 431 -3.66 29.09 4.03
C GLY A 431 -2.43 28.23 4.32
N THR A 432 -1.28 28.66 3.77
CA THR A 432 -0.01 27.92 3.82
C THR A 432 0.51 27.68 5.24
N ASP A 433 0.18 28.57 6.19
CA ASP A 433 0.63 28.45 7.58
C ASP A 433 0.01 27.24 8.29
N PHE A 434 -1.21 26.84 7.94
CA PHE A 434 -1.85 25.65 8.53
C PHE A 434 -1.05 24.38 8.26
N ILE A 435 -0.48 24.28 7.06
CA ILE A 435 0.25 23.10 6.61
C ILE A 435 1.68 23.13 7.14
N THR A 436 2.34 24.30 7.02
CA THR A 436 3.78 24.43 7.25
C THR A 436 4.16 24.77 8.69
N SER A 437 3.20 25.16 9.54
CA SER A 437 3.49 25.55 10.92
C SER A 437 3.03 24.47 11.91
N PRO A 438 3.72 24.36 13.07
CA PRO A 438 3.24 23.57 14.20
C PRO A 438 1.82 23.95 14.61
N CYS A 439 1.01 22.96 14.99
CA CYS A 439 -0.42 23.14 15.23
C CYS A 439 -0.76 24.04 16.43
N ASN A 440 0.16 24.25 17.37
CA ASN A 440 -0.01 25.21 18.45
C ASN A 440 -0.03 26.68 17.98
N LEU A 441 0.35 26.94 16.71
CA LEU A 441 0.26 28.26 16.07
C LEU A 441 -1.01 28.43 15.23
N TRP A 442 -1.84 27.38 15.10
CA TRP A 442 -3.08 27.46 14.35
C TRP A 442 -4.09 28.39 15.02
N LYS A 443 -4.96 28.97 14.19
CA LYS A 443 -5.97 29.95 14.61
C LYS A 443 -7.33 29.30 14.77
N GLY A 444 -8.17 29.91 15.60
CA GLY A 444 -9.56 29.49 15.78
C GLY A 444 -9.70 28.11 16.43
N ALA A 445 -10.76 27.39 16.06
CA ALA A 445 -11.13 26.12 16.67
C ALA A 445 -10.30 24.89 16.20
N TYR A 446 -9.26 25.12 15.38
CA TYR A 446 -8.27 24.11 15.01
C TYR A 446 -7.24 23.85 16.12
N HIS A 447 -7.16 24.72 17.12
CA HIS A 447 -6.27 24.58 18.26
C HIS A 447 -6.96 24.93 19.58
N CYS A 448 -6.62 24.23 20.67
CA CYS A 448 -7.11 24.53 22.01
C CYS A 448 -6.04 24.28 23.08
N ASN A 449 -5.99 25.12 24.13
CA ASN A 449 -4.88 25.11 25.09
C ASN A 449 -5.27 24.77 26.54
N THR A 450 -6.55 24.54 26.81
CA THR A 450 -7.06 24.32 28.18
C THR A 450 -8.22 23.34 28.21
N THR A 451 -8.21 22.46 29.21
CA THR A 451 -9.30 21.51 29.50
C THR A 451 -10.45 22.14 30.26
N ASN A 452 -10.27 23.35 30.80
CA ASN A 452 -11.22 23.94 31.74
C ASN A 452 -12.46 24.54 31.06
N PHE A 453 -12.45 24.71 29.74
CA PHE A 453 -13.53 25.33 28.99
C PHE A 453 -13.95 24.45 27.82
N SER A 454 -15.26 24.34 27.63
CA SER A 454 -15.82 23.86 26.37
C SER A 454 -15.52 24.87 25.27
N GLY A 455 -15.50 24.42 24.01
CA GLY A 455 -15.43 25.27 22.83
C GLY A 455 -16.40 24.80 21.75
N CYS A 456 -16.24 25.34 20.56
CA CYS A 456 -16.93 24.88 19.37
C CYS A 456 -15.98 24.07 18.51
N THR A 457 -16.48 23.03 17.84
CA THR A 457 -15.71 22.33 16.80
C THR A 457 -15.31 23.29 15.68
N TYR A 458 -14.28 22.92 14.91
CA TYR A 458 -13.73 23.74 13.82
C TYR A 458 -14.78 24.16 12.78
N ASN A 459 -15.74 23.28 12.48
CA ASN A 459 -16.86 23.53 11.57
C ASN A 459 -18.11 24.11 12.27
N ARG A 460 -18.02 24.37 13.59
CA ARG A 460 -19.08 24.90 14.45
C ARG A 460 -20.35 24.04 14.46
N GLU A 461 -20.29 22.78 14.08
CA GLU A 461 -21.47 21.91 14.08
C GLU A 461 -21.81 21.35 15.45
N ALA A 462 -20.87 21.37 16.39
CA ALA A 462 -21.09 20.87 17.74
C ALA A 462 -20.36 21.72 18.78
N GLU A 463 -20.90 21.69 19.99
CA GLU A 463 -20.13 21.99 21.18
C GLU A 463 -19.14 20.85 21.45
N GLY A 464 -17.97 21.22 21.95
CA GLY A 464 -16.89 20.28 22.18
C GLY A 464 -16.02 20.63 23.38
N TYR A 465 -15.06 19.76 23.63
CA TYR A 465 -14.04 19.89 24.67
C TYR A 465 -12.65 19.73 24.08
N CYS A 466 -11.65 20.18 24.83
CA CYS A 466 -10.25 20.07 24.47
C CYS A 466 -9.61 18.87 25.21
N PRO A 467 -9.37 17.72 24.56
CA PRO A 467 -8.74 16.57 25.20
C PRO A 467 -7.22 16.79 25.33
N ILE A 468 -6.77 17.24 26.51
CA ILE A 468 -5.35 17.32 26.85
C ILE A 468 -5.01 16.19 27.81
N VAL A 469 -4.04 15.36 27.40
CA VAL A 469 -3.62 14.16 28.13
C VAL A 469 -2.23 14.39 28.72
N THR A 470 -1.99 13.79 29.89
CA THR A 470 -0.66 13.73 30.52
C THR A 470 -0.11 12.32 30.34
N TYR A 471 1.01 12.20 29.65
CA TYR A 471 1.69 10.95 29.38
C TYR A 471 2.63 10.56 30.51
N SER A 472 2.90 9.26 30.65
CA SER A 472 3.85 8.72 31.63
C SER A 472 5.31 9.12 31.33
N GLY A 473 5.61 9.38 30.06
CA GLY A 473 6.91 9.85 29.58
C GLY A 473 6.84 11.18 28.84
N ASP A 474 8.01 11.74 28.63
CA ASP A 474 8.23 12.95 27.83
C ASP A 474 7.84 12.72 26.37
N LEU A 475 7.10 13.67 25.78
CA LEU A 475 6.81 13.67 24.35
C LEU A 475 8.08 14.00 23.53
N PRO A 476 8.13 13.64 22.23
CA PRO A 476 9.19 14.09 21.33
C PRO A 476 9.31 15.62 21.32
N LYS A 477 10.53 16.16 21.19
CA LYS A 477 10.76 17.62 21.27
C LYS A 477 9.89 18.43 20.30
N TRP A 478 9.66 17.90 19.10
CA TRP A 478 8.83 18.51 18.06
C TRP A 478 7.31 18.48 18.36
N ALA A 479 6.87 17.60 19.27
CA ALA A 479 5.47 17.45 19.69
C ALA A 479 5.16 18.13 21.06
N ARG A 480 6.13 18.85 21.64
CA ARG A 480 5.96 19.51 22.94
C ARG A 480 5.32 20.89 22.76
N TYR A 481 3.99 20.93 22.78
CA TYR A 481 3.22 22.18 22.65
C TYR A 481 2.94 22.88 23.97
N PHE A 482 3.15 22.19 25.09
CA PHE A 482 2.87 22.68 26.44
C PHE A 482 4.16 22.90 27.25
N PRO A 483 4.14 23.75 28.28
CA PRO A 483 5.27 23.92 29.19
C PRO A 483 5.73 22.62 29.84
N GLN A 484 4.79 21.71 30.11
CA GLN A 484 5.08 20.37 30.59
C GLN A 484 5.41 19.45 29.42
N ALA A 485 6.60 18.85 29.44
CA ALA A 485 7.11 18.02 28.35
C ALA A 485 6.30 16.73 28.10
N ASN A 486 5.48 16.30 29.05
CA ASN A 486 4.64 15.11 28.96
C ASN A 486 3.15 15.43 28.72
N LYS A 487 2.80 16.67 28.30
CA LYS A 487 1.43 17.05 27.97
C LYS A 487 1.24 17.29 26.48
N GLY A 488 0.14 16.78 25.94
CA GLY A 488 -0.24 16.94 24.54
C GLY A 488 -1.69 16.55 24.30
N GLY A 489 -2.11 16.57 23.03
CA GLY A 489 -3.39 16.03 22.58
C GLY A 489 -3.40 14.51 22.61
N GLN A 490 -4.60 13.92 22.61
CA GLN A 490 -4.80 12.48 22.83
C GLN A 490 -4.25 11.58 21.71
N SER A 491 -4.21 12.06 20.47
CA SER A 491 -3.87 11.24 19.30
C SER A 491 -2.44 11.47 18.85
N SER A 492 -1.63 10.41 18.81
CA SER A 492 -0.27 10.43 18.28
C SER A 492 -0.23 10.61 16.75
N LEU A 493 -1.24 10.12 16.03
CA LEU A 493 -1.39 10.29 14.57
C LEU A 493 -1.67 11.74 14.20
N ALA A 494 -2.34 12.49 15.08
CA ALA A 494 -2.53 13.92 14.91
C ALA A 494 -1.37 14.73 15.50
N ASP A 495 -0.15 14.19 15.54
CA ASP A 495 1.05 14.82 16.11
C ASP A 495 0.92 15.29 17.58
N TYR A 496 0.00 14.71 18.36
CA TYR A 496 -0.36 15.22 19.70
C TYR A 496 -0.91 16.66 19.67
N CYS A 497 -1.44 17.10 18.52
CA CYS A 497 -2.14 18.37 18.40
C CYS A 497 -3.43 18.34 19.21
N THR A 498 -3.73 19.49 19.80
CA THR A 498 -4.92 19.70 20.63
C THR A 498 -5.94 20.50 19.85
N TYR A 499 -7.14 19.95 19.70
CA TYR A 499 -8.25 20.54 18.95
C TYR A 499 -9.56 20.21 19.64
N PHE A 500 -10.63 20.94 19.32
CA PHE A 500 -11.94 20.68 19.91
C PHE A 500 -12.57 19.42 19.33
N VAL A 501 -12.86 18.45 20.20
CA VAL A 501 -13.62 17.23 19.89
C VAL A 501 -15.06 17.44 20.32
N ALA A 502 -16.01 17.08 19.45
CA ALA A 502 -17.44 17.19 19.76
C ALA A 502 -17.82 16.31 20.98
N TYR A 503 -18.72 16.82 21.82
CA TYR A 503 -19.42 15.94 22.77
C TYR A 503 -20.36 15.00 22.02
N SER A 504 -20.62 13.82 22.58
CA SER A 504 -21.56 12.85 21.99
C SER A 504 -22.98 13.43 21.83
N ASP A 505 -23.40 14.27 22.77
CA ASP A 505 -24.67 15.00 22.79
C ASP A 505 -24.54 16.48 22.38
N GLY A 506 -23.37 16.87 21.87
CA GLY A 506 -23.00 18.27 21.61
C GLY A 506 -23.51 18.84 20.29
N SER A 507 -24.16 18.02 19.45
CA SER A 507 -24.55 18.41 18.09
C SER A 507 -25.48 19.64 18.08
N CYS A 508 -25.13 20.68 17.34
CA CYS A 508 -26.00 21.81 17.10
C CYS A 508 -26.94 21.57 15.91
N THR A 509 -26.55 20.69 14.97
CA THR A 509 -27.20 20.51 13.67
C THR A 509 -28.18 19.36 13.63
N ASP A 510 -27.83 18.24 14.27
CA ASP A 510 -28.64 17.03 14.34
C ASP A 510 -29.35 16.94 15.70
N THR A 511 -30.68 17.03 15.67
CA THR A 511 -31.52 16.97 16.88
C THR A 511 -31.54 15.60 17.54
N ASN A 512 -31.18 14.53 16.83
CA ASN A 512 -31.15 13.18 17.40
C ASN A 512 -29.92 12.95 18.29
N SER A 513 -28.80 13.57 17.93
CA SER A 513 -27.52 13.49 18.65
C SER A 513 -27.26 14.74 19.51
N ALA A 514 -28.33 15.41 19.94
CA ALA A 514 -28.27 16.69 20.63
C ALA A 514 -28.97 16.66 21.99
N ARG A 515 -28.32 17.24 23.00
CA ARG A 515 -28.98 17.59 24.27
C ARG A 515 -30.08 18.64 24.06
N ALA A 516 -31.04 18.68 25.00
CA ALA A 516 -32.13 19.64 24.95
C ALA A 516 -31.59 21.09 24.99
N PRO A 517 -32.11 22.02 24.15
CA PRO A 517 -31.63 23.40 24.11
C PRO A 517 -31.93 24.14 25.42
N ASP A 518 -30.96 24.90 25.93
CA ASP A 518 -31.14 25.70 27.13
C ASP A 518 -31.89 27.01 26.84
N ARG A 519 -33.16 27.07 27.28
CA ARG A 519 -34.03 28.25 27.12
C ARG A 519 -33.56 29.48 27.90
N MET A 520 -32.76 29.29 28.95
CA MET A 520 -32.17 30.39 29.72
C MET A 520 -31.02 31.06 28.96
N LEU A 521 -30.35 30.32 28.06
CA LEU A 521 -29.30 30.83 27.19
C LEU A 521 -29.82 31.25 25.81
N GLY A 522 -31.07 30.93 25.50
CA GLY A 522 -31.72 31.25 24.23
C GLY A 522 -31.26 30.35 23.08
N GLU A 523 -30.83 29.12 23.41
CA GLU A 523 -30.36 28.15 22.42
C GLU A 523 -31.48 27.60 21.53
N VAL A 524 -31.11 27.28 20.29
CA VAL A 524 -31.94 26.53 19.35
C VAL A 524 -31.04 25.56 18.59
N ARG A 525 -31.50 24.32 18.42
CA ARG A 525 -30.80 23.27 17.66
C ARG A 525 -31.58 22.85 16.43
N GLY A 526 -30.88 22.44 15.39
CA GLY A 526 -31.43 22.05 14.10
C GLY A 526 -30.45 22.35 12.96
N SER A 527 -30.79 21.96 11.73
CA SER A 527 -29.87 22.02 10.58
C SER A 527 -29.20 23.38 10.35
N ASN A 528 -29.90 24.47 10.67
CA ASN A 528 -29.43 25.86 10.51
C ASN A 528 -28.78 26.42 11.79
N SER A 529 -28.52 25.60 12.80
CA SER A 529 -27.85 26.02 14.03
C SER A 529 -26.36 25.72 14.00
N ARG A 530 -25.57 26.59 14.63
CA ARG A 530 -24.12 26.45 14.76
C ARG A 530 -23.68 26.85 16.17
N CYS A 531 -22.57 26.28 16.61
CA CYS A 531 -21.94 26.56 17.88
C CYS A 531 -21.25 27.93 17.85
N MET A 532 -21.54 28.74 18.86
CA MET A 532 -20.95 30.06 19.06
C MET A 532 -20.58 30.24 20.53
N ALA A 533 -19.50 30.98 20.79
CA ALA A 533 -19.16 31.41 22.14
C ALA A 533 -20.22 32.41 22.63
N SER A 534 -20.71 32.21 23.85
CA SER A 534 -21.82 32.98 24.40
C SER A 534 -21.74 33.12 25.91
N SER A 535 -21.95 34.34 26.38
CA SER A 535 -22.20 34.67 27.79
C SER A 535 -23.67 35.00 28.05
N LEU A 536 -24.56 34.77 27.08
CA LEU A 536 -25.97 35.12 27.18
C LEU A 536 -26.67 34.39 28.33
N VAL A 537 -27.42 35.14 29.13
CA VAL A 537 -28.31 34.63 30.17
C VAL A 537 -29.56 35.49 30.21
N ARG A 538 -30.75 34.88 30.16
CA ARG A 538 -32.02 35.60 30.18
C ARG A 538 -32.11 36.52 31.41
N THR A 539 -32.53 37.76 31.20
CA THR A 539 -32.64 38.76 32.28
C THR A 539 -33.53 38.23 33.41
N GLY A 540 -33.04 38.32 34.65
CA GLY A 540 -33.69 37.75 35.84
C GLY A 540 -33.13 36.41 36.30
N PHE A 541 -32.27 35.77 35.50
CA PHE A 541 -31.54 34.56 35.86
C PHE A 541 -30.06 34.87 36.07
N VAL A 542 -29.42 34.14 36.98
CA VAL A 542 -27.97 34.24 37.26
C VAL A 542 -27.34 32.89 36.93
N ARG A 543 -26.30 32.90 36.09
CA ARG A 543 -25.51 31.70 35.81
C ARG A 543 -24.56 31.46 36.98
N GLY A 544 -24.58 30.26 37.54
CA GLY A 544 -23.74 29.88 38.69
C GLY A 544 -22.23 29.91 38.40
N SER A 545 -21.83 29.92 37.13
CA SER A 545 -20.44 30.11 36.68
C SER A 545 -20.36 31.31 35.72
N ILE A 546 -19.36 32.17 35.94
CA ILE A 546 -19.16 33.47 35.28
C ILE A 546 -18.35 33.36 33.97
N THR A 547 -17.94 32.15 33.59
CA THR A 547 -17.06 31.93 32.43
C THR A 547 -17.89 31.91 31.15
N GLN A 548 -17.43 32.59 30.09
CA GLN A 548 -17.97 32.48 28.73
C GLN A 548 -18.21 30.99 28.41
N GLY A 549 -19.46 30.64 28.09
CA GLY A 549 -19.81 29.30 27.64
C GLY A 549 -19.91 29.25 26.13
N ASN A 550 -20.44 28.16 25.61
CA ASN A 550 -20.87 28.07 24.22
C ASN A 550 -22.35 27.72 24.19
N GLY A 551 -22.95 27.89 23.03
CA GLY A 551 -24.29 27.40 22.77
C GLY A 551 -24.59 27.31 21.29
N CYS A 552 -25.71 26.67 20.98
CA CYS A 552 -26.17 26.49 19.61
C CYS A 552 -27.21 27.56 19.26
N TYR A 553 -26.94 28.31 18.19
CA TYR A 553 -27.79 29.40 17.73
C TYR A 553 -28.06 29.26 16.24
N GLN A 554 -29.28 29.59 15.83
CA GLN A 554 -29.65 29.59 14.42
C GLN A 554 -28.92 30.71 13.70
N HIS A 555 -28.55 30.44 12.44
CA HIS A 555 -27.97 31.43 11.56
C HIS A 555 -28.67 31.42 10.20
N ARG A 556 -28.56 32.54 9.47
CA ARG A 556 -28.94 32.67 8.07
C ARG A 556 -28.05 33.69 7.38
N CYS A 557 -27.89 33.51 6.08
CA CYS A 557 -27.06 34.38 5.25
C CYS A 557 -28.00 35.17 4.33
N VAL A 558 -28.14 36.47 4.57
CA VAL A 558 -29.07 37.35 3.85
C VAL A 558 -28.30 38.58 3.37
N ASN A 559 -28.37 38.88 2.07
CA ASN A 559 -27.76 40.08 1.47
C ASN A 559 -26.27 40.30 1.85
N ASN A 560 -25.43 39.26 1.76
CA ASN A 560 -24.02 39.28 2.21
C ASN A 560 -23.82 39.64 3.70
N SER A 561 -24.85 39.48 4.53
CA SER A 561 -24.76 39.61 5.98
C SER A 561 -25.09 38.28 6.65
N LEU A 562 -24.32 37.96 7.69
CA LEU A 562 -24.59 36.84 8.59
C LEU A 562 -25.55 37.36 9.65
N GLU A 563 -26.72 36.73 9.77
CA GLU A 563 -27.65 37.01 10.85
C GLU A 563 -27.78 35.79 11.76
N VAL A 564 -27.84 36.03 13.06
CA VAL A 564 -27.98 34.99 14.09
C VAL A 564 -29.20 35.27 14.95
N ALA A 565 -29.88 34.21 15.38
CA ALA A 565 -31.10 34.30 16.17
C ALA A 565 -30.91 33.80 17.60
N VAL A 566 -31.44 34.59 18.53
CA VAL A 566 -31.59 34.21 19.95
C VAL A 566 -33.05 34.40 20.31
N ASP A 567 -33.71 33.34 20.79
CA ASP A 567 -35.13 33.37 21.18
C ASP A 567 -36.06 33.93 20.08
N GLY A 568 -35.77 33.60 18.82
CA GLY A 568 -36.53 34.06 17.64
C GLY A 568 -36.22 35.48 17.17
N ILE A 569 -35.37 36.23 17.88
CA ILE A 569 -34.94 37.59 17.50
C ILE A 569 -33.68 37.49 16.64
N TRP A 570 -33.74 37.97 15.41
CA TRP A 570 -32.61 38.00 14.47
C TRP A 570 -31.79 39.30 14.62
N LYS A 571 -30.47 39.17 14.64
CA LYS A 571 -29.54 40.30 14.56
C LYS A 571 -28.43 40.02 13.56
N ALA A 572 -28.03 41.06 12.83
CA ALA A 572 -26.86 41.03 11.95
C ALA A 572 -25.56 41.00 12.77
N CYS A 573 -24.63 40.14 12.35
CA CYS A 573 -23.29 40.05 12.88
C CYS A 573 -22.36 41.05 12.16
N PRO A 574 -21.33 41.57 12.85
CA PRO A 574 -20.24 42.30 12.19
C PRO A 574 -19.56 41.41 11.14
N GLU A 575 -19.11 42.00 10.02
CA GLU A 575 -18.48 41.25 8.92
C GLU A 575 -17.24 40.46 9.36
N ALA A 576 -16.39 41.08 10.19
CA ALA A 576 -15.20 40.45 10.79
C ALA A 576 -15.51 39.53 11.98
N GLY A 577 -16.79 39.37 12.35
CA GLY A 577 -17.20 38.72 13.59
C GLY A 577 -17.04 39.64 14.81
N GLY A 578 -17.55 39.20 15.96
CA GLY A 578 -17.47 39.96 17.21
C GLY A 578 -18.74 39.91 18.06
N PRO A 579 -18.75 40.63 19.20
CA PRO A 579 -19.83 40.56 20.17
C PRO A 579 -21.11 41.23 19.67
N VAL A 580 -22.25 40.58 19.91
CA VAL A 580 -23.60 41.08 19.66
C VAL A 580 -24.47 40.83 20.89
N GLN A 581 -25.15 41.88 21.35
CA GLN A 581 -26.07 41.81 22.49
C GLN A 581 -27.50 41.55 22.02
N PHE A 582 -28.33 40.89 22.83
CA PHE A 582 -29.74 40.62 22.53
C PHE A 582 -30.67 41.20 23.59
N PRO A 583 -31.82 41.79 23.21
CA PRO A 583 -32.77 42.32 24.18
C PRO A 583 -33.36 41.17 25.03
N GLY A 584 -33.51 41.39 26.33
CA GLY A 584 -34.00 40.38 27.28
C GLY A 584 -32.94 39.37 27.75
N PHE A 585 -31.68 39.56 27.37
CA PHE A 585 -30.54 38.77 27.81
C PHE A 585 -29.43 39.70 28.35
N ASN A 586 -28.78 39.26 29.42
CA ASN A 586 -27.51 39.81 29.89
C ASN A 586 -26.35 39.10 29.16
N GLY A 587 -25.22 39.78 28.98
CA GLY A 587 -24.06 39.23 28.28
C GLY A 587 -24.11 39.45 26.77
N GLU A 588 -23.31 38.68 26.04
CA GLU A 588 -23.09 38.83 24.60
C GLU A 588 -22.91 37.47 23.92
N LEU A 589 -23.34 37.39 22.66
CA LEU A 589 -23.05 36.32 21.73
C LEU A 589 -21.88 36.75 20.86
N ILE A 590 -20.85 35.91 20.73
CA ILE A 590 -19.73 36.19 19.83
C ILE A 590 -20.04 35.59 18.47
N CYS A 591 -20.44 36.46 17.54
CA CYS A 591 -20.65 36.08 16.15
C CYS A 591 -19.32 35.66 15.49
N PRO A 592 -19.32 34.60 14.68
CA PRO A 592 -18.20 34.32 13.79
C PRO A 592 -18.12 35.36 12.67
N ALA A 593 -16.99 35.39 11.98
CA ALA A 593 -16.88 36.19 10.77
C ALA A 593 -17.83 35.68 9.68
N TYR A 594 -18.28 36.58 8.80
CA TYR A 594 -19.23 36.25 7.73
C TYR A 594 -18.75 35.06 6.88
N ASN A 595 -17.46 35.02 6.58
CA ASN A 595 -16.87 33.97 5.75
C ASN A 595 -16.83 32.59 6.38
N GLU A 596 -16.92 32.47 7.70
CA GLU A 596 -16.92 31.18 8.40
C GLU A 596 -18.23 30.40 8.21
N LEU A 597 -19.37 31.09 8.07
CA LEU A 597 -20.70 30.45 7.96
C LEU A 597 -21.44 30.74 6.64
N CYS A 598 -21.16 31.86 5.97
CA CYS A 598 -21.96 32.34 4.83
C CYS A 598 -21.20 32.40 3.50
N SER A 599 -19.87 32.30 3.50
CA SER A 599 -19.11 32.27 2.25
C SER A 599 -18.92 30.86 1.74
N ASN A 600 -19.70 30.49 0.72
CA ASN A 600 -19.34 29.40 -0.20
C ASN A 600 -18.28 29.82 -1.23
N ARG A 601 -17.92 31.12 -1.25
CA ARG A 601 -16.90 31.68 -2.14
C ARG A 601 -15.55 31.66 -1.44
N PRO A 602 -14.47 31.22 -2.13
CA PRO A 602 -13.12 31.40 -1.62
C PRO A 602 -12.94 32.88 -1.26
N VAL A 603 -12.39 33.16 -0.09
CA VAL A 603 -11.83 34.49 0.20
C VAL A 603 -10.98 34.86 -1.01
N SER A 604 -11.12 36.08 -1.55
CA SER A 604 -10.30 36.54 -2.68
C SER A 604 -8.86 36.71 -2.19
N VAL A 605 -8.15 35.60 -2.08
CA VAL A 605 -6.70 35.61 -1.92
C VAL A 605 -6.19 36.20 -3.22
N SER A 606 -5.41 37.28 -3.18
CA SER A 606 -4.88 37.98 -4.37
C SER A 606 -3.98 37.11 -5.26
N GLU A 607 -3.88 35.81 -4.96
CA GLU A 607 -3.03 34.80 -5.56
C GLU A 607 -3.84 33.65 -6.19
N GLN A 608 -5.17 33.76 -6.27
CA GLN A 608 -6.02 32.79 -7.00
C GLN A 608 -5.88 32.95 -8.52
N CYS A 609 -5.69 31.83 -9.20
CA CYS A 609 -5.59 31.81 -10.65
C CYS A 609 -6.96 31.90 -11.34
N ALA A 610 -6.98 32.50 -12.53
CA ALA A 610 -8.16 32.55 -13.38
C ALA A 610 -8.75 31.15 -13.60
N ASN A 611 -10.06 31.01 -13.38
CA ASN A 611 -10.81 29.75 -13.52
C ASN A 611 -10.19 28.55 -12.78
N SER A 612 -9.38 28.77 -11.73
CA SER A 612 -8.64 27.70 -11.05
C SER A 612 -7.81 26.83 -12.01
N CYS A 613 -7.20 27.45 -13.02
CA CYS A 613 -6.45 26.75 -14.08
C CYS A 613 -7.24 25.63 -14.78
N ASN A 614 -8.58 25.71 -14.79
CA ASN A 614 -9.50 24.68 -15.24
C ASN A 614 -9.21 23.28 -14.67
N LEU A 615 -8.52 23.21 -13.51
CA LEU A 615 -7.99 21.97 -12.93
C LEU A 615 -7.07 21.15 -13.86
N ASN A 616 -6.53 21.80 -14.89
CA ASN A 616 -5.57 21.25 -15.85
C ASN A 616 -4.17 21.85 -15.64
N GLY A 617 -3.92 22.39 -14.46
CA GLY A 617 -2.67 23.04 -14.12
C GLY A 617 -2.64 23.43 -12.67
N ASP A 618 -1.43 23.61 -12.17
CA ASP A 618 -1.16 23.98 -10.80
C ASP A 618 -1.14 25.50 -10.64
N CYS A 619 -1.81 26.03 -9.62
CA CYS A 619 -1.89 27.46 -9.35
C CYS A 619 -0.86 27.87 -8.32
N VAL A 620 0.09 28.70 -8.74
CA VAL A 620 1.20 29.16 -7.89
C VAL A 620 1.37 30.67 -8.06
N ASN A 621 1.26 31.41 -6.97
CA ASN A 621 1.41 32.87 -6.91
C ASN A 621 0.57 33.60 -7.97
N GLY A 622 -0.69 33.17 -8.19
CA GLY A 622 -1.60 33.74 -9.18
C GLY A 622 -1.34 33.34 -10.64
N LYS A 623 -0.39 32.44 -10.92
CA LYS A 623 -0.04 31.96 -12.26
C LYS A 623 -0.35 30.47 -12.42
N CYS A 624 -0.93 30.10 -13.56
CA CYS A 624 -1.16 28.70 -13.92
C CYS A 624 0.07 28.05 -14.54
N HIS A 625 0.45 26.90 -13.99
CA HIS A 625 1.45 25.98 -14.52
C HIS A 625 0.73 24.76 -15.10
N CYS A 626 0.43 24.81 -16.40
CA CYS A 626 -0.41 23.80 -17.05
C CYS A 626 0.24 22.42 -17.11
N PHE A 627 -0.57 21.39 -16.94
CA PHE A 627 -0.17 20.00 -17.15
C PHE A 627 0.11 19.73 -18.63
N LEU A 628 0.86 18.66 -18.90
CA LEU A 628 1.28 18.29 -20.24
C LEU A 628 0.07 18.13 -21.18
N GLY A 629 0.11 18.80 -22.34
CA GLY A 629 -0.98 18.84 -23.32
C GLY A 629 -1.98 19.98 -23.12
N PHE A 630 -1.90 20.70 -22.00
CA PHE A 630 -2.70 21.89 -21.73
C PHE A 630 -1.85 23.16 -21.78
N HIS A 631 -2.46 24.27 -22.22
CA HIS A 631 -1.79 25.57 -22.34
C HIS A 631 -2.79 26.73 -22.29
N GLY A 632 -2.28 27.96 -22.39
CA GLY A 632 -3.04 29.19 -22.23
C GLY A 632 -2.97 29.73 -20.80
N HIS A 633 -3.56 30.91 -20.57
CA HIS A 633 -3.45 31.61 -19.29
C HIS A 633 -4.13 30.88 -18.11
N ASP A 634 -5.10 30.01 -18.42
CA ASP A 634 -5.93 29.27 -17.47
C ASP A 634 -5.96 27.76 -17.78
N CYS A 635 -5.06 27.26 -18.64
CA CYS A 635 -4.98 25.85 -19.03
C CYS A 635 -6.26 25.25 -19.66
N SER A 636 -7.14 26.09 -20.22
CA SER A 636 -8.35 25.66 -20.92
C SER A 636 -8.09 25.09 -22.32
N LYS A 637 -6.95 25.43 -22.94
CA LYS A 637 -6.64 25.03 -24.32
C LYS A 637 -5.82 23.75 -24.33
N ARG A 638 -6.13 22.88 -25.28
CA ARG A 638 -5.44 21.59 -25.47
C ARG A 638 -4.73 21.54 -26.81
N SER A 639 -3.54 20.93 -26.84
CA SER A 639 -2.76 20.68 -28.05
C SER A 639 -1.95 19.41 -27.89
N CYS A 640 -1.65 18.72 -29.00
CA CYS A 640 -0.78 17.55 -28.98
C CYS A 640 0.62 17.94 -28.49
N PRO A 641 1.09 17.37 -27.36
CA PRO A 641 2.43 17.67 -26.87
C PRO A 641 3.46 17.19 -27.89
N ASN A 642 4.43 18.04 -28.21
CA ASN A 642 5.54 17.76 -29.14
C ASN A 642 5.10 17.18 -30.49
N ASP A 643 3.90 17.53 -30.97
CA ASP A 643 3.32 16.98 -32.20
C ASP A 643 3.35 15.43 -32.24
N CYS A 644 2.95 14.81 -31.12
CA CYS A 644 2.96 13.36 -30.92
C CYS A 644 4.35 12.71 -31.14
N ASN A 645 5.41 13.48 -30.89
CA ASN A 645 6.81 13.14 -31.12
C ASN A 645 7.10 12.62 -32.56
N GLY A 646 6.25 12.96 -33.53
CA GLY A 646 6.33 12.42 -34.89
C GLY A 646 6.14 10.90 -34.98
N ARG A 647 5.52 10.29 -33.95
CA ARG A 647 5.26 8.84 -33.82
C ARG A 647 3.76 8.56 -33.61
N GLY A 648 2.93 9.43 -34.16
CA GLY A 648 1.50 9.42 -33.99
C GLY A 648 0.85 10.56 -34.75
N LYS A 649 -0.48 10.53 -34.80
CA LYS A 649 -1.30 11.53 -35.46
C LYS A 649 -1.97 12.43 -34.43
N CYS A 650 -1.80 13.74 -34.59
CA CYS A 650 -2.51 14.70 -33.76
C CYS A 650 -3.97 14.83 -34.21
N LEU A 651 -4.91 14.53 -33.31
CA LEU A 651 -6.34 14.69 -33.55
C LEU A 651 -6.79 16.15 -33.31
N SER A 652 -7.94 16.53 -33.88
CA SER A 652 -8.50 17.89 -33.82
C SER A 652 -8.82 18.37 -32.40
N ASN A 653 -8.99 17.45 -31.45
CA ASN A 653 -9.21 17.73 -30.02
C ASN A 653 -7.90 17.84 -29.20
N GLY A 654 -6.73 17.81 -29.85
CA GLY A 654 -5.43 17.91 -29.19
C GLY A 654 -4.97 16.63 -28.48
N VAL A 655 -5.49 15.47 -28.89
CA VAL A 655 -5.09 14.13 -28.39
C VAL A 655 -4.23 13.44 -29.46
N CYS A 656 -3.18 12.74 -29.02
CA CYS A 656 -2.36 11.93 -29.91
C CYS A 656 -2.94 10.53 -30.09
N GLU A 657 -3.09 10.10 -31.33
CA GLU A 657 -3.30 8.71 -31.74
C GLU A 657 -1.93 8.11 -32.07
N CYS A 658 -1.43 7.22 -31.22
CA CYS A 658 -0.06 6.70 -31.34
C CYS A 658 0.07 5.59 -32.39
N GLU A 659 1.24 5.53 -33.03
CA GLU A 659 1.63 4.40 -33.87
C GLU A 659 1.80 3.12 -33.04
N ASN A 660 1.77 1.95 -33.72
CA ASN A 660 1.95 0.65 -33.07
C ASN A 660 3.26 0.59 -32.26
N GLY A 661 3.19 0.01 -31.06
CA GLY A 661 4.31 -0.08 -30.12
C GLY A 661 4.66 1.23 -29.40
N ARG A 662 3.83 2.28 -29.52
CA ARG A 662 3.99 3.56 -28.82
C ARG A 662 2.79 3.88 -27.95
N THR A 663 3.02 4.61 -26.87
CA THR A 663 1.99 4.98 -25.90
C THR A 663 2.31 6.29 -25.18
N GLY A 664 1.39 6.72 -24.30
CA GLY A 664 1.48 7.97 -23.56
C GLY A 664 0.88 9.15 -24.32
N VAL A 665 0.65 10.26 -23.61
CA VAL A 665 -0.04 11.45 -24.17
C VAL A 665 0.66 12.10 -25.37
N ASP A 666 1.92 11.77 -25.62
CA ASP A 666 2.74 12.30 -26.71
C ASP A 666 3.42 11.23 -27.57
N CYS A 667 3.07 9.94 -27.40
CA CYS A 667 3.62 8.80 -28.16
C CYS A 667 5.14 8.61 -28.06
N SER A 668 5.80 9.21 -27.06
CA SER A 668 7.25 9.05 -26.87
C SER A 668 7.63 7.68 -26.30
N THR A 669 6.76 7.06 -25.52
CA THR A 669 7.07 5.85 -24.74
C THR A 669 6.87 4.60 -25.57
N ALA A 670 7.87 3.72 -25.58
CA ALA A 670 7.75 2.41 -26.20
C ALA A 670 6.95 1.46 -25.29
N VAL A 671 6.10 0.65 -25.92
CA VAL A 671 5.36 -0.44 -25.25
C VAL A 671 6.21 -1.69 -25.28
N CYS A 672 6.25 -2.43 -24.17
CA CYS A 672 6.90 -3.73 -24.11
C CYS A 672 6.00 -4.78 -24.75
N ASP A 673 6.61 -5.89 -25.20
CA ASP A 673 5.84 -7.06 -25.62
C ASP A 673 4.96 -7.56 -24.45
N GLU A 674 3.82 -8.13 -24.79
CA GLU A 674 2.85 -8.70 -23.86
C GLU A 674 3.45 -9.82 -23.00
N GLN A 675 4.50 -10.49 -23.51
CA GLN A 675 5.33 -11.43 -22.73
C GLN A 675 5.91 -10.80 -21.44
N CYS A 676 6.01 -9.47 -21.37
CA CYS A 676 6.45 -8.78 -20.16
C CYS A 676 5.46 -9.00 -18.99
N SER A 677 4.16 -8.74 -19.20
CA SER A 677 3.13 -9.04 -18.18
C SER A 677 3.08 -10.52 -17.83
N LEU A 678 3.24 -11.38 -18.85
CA LEU A 678 3.12 -12.83 -18.74
C LEU A 678 4.10 -13.45 -17.74
N HIS A 679 5.29 -12.86 -17.65
CA HIS A 679 6.34 -13.29 -16.74
C HIS A 679 6.41 -12.44 -15.46
N GLY A 680 5.39 -11.60 -15.24
CA GLY A 680 5.25 -10.66 -14.14
C GLY A 680 6.41 -9.65 -14.08
N GLY A 681 6.76 -9.14 -15.25
CA GLY A 681 7.66 -8.00 -15.42
C GLY A 681 6.87 -6.71 -15.59
N VAL A 682 7.52 -5.61 -15.24
CA VAL A 682 6.99 -4.26 -15.32
C VAL A 682 7.71 -3.53 -16.47
N CYS A 683 6.94 -3.06 -17.43
CA CYS A 683 7.44 -2.34 -18.59
C CYS A 683 7.89 -0.93 -18.19
N ASP A 684 9.09 -0.51 -18.58
CA ASP A 684 9.50 0.89 -18.56
C ASP A 684 10.13 1.25 -19.91
N ASN A 685 9.39 2.01 -20.72
CA ASN A 685 9.82 2.52 -22.02
C ASN A 685 10.40 1.44 -22.97
N GLY A 686 9.69 0.33 -23.13
CA GLY A 686 10.09 -0.79 -24.00
C GLY A 686 11.09 -1.76 -23.38
N VAL A 687 11.57 -1.48 -22.15
CA VAL A 687 12.40 -2.40 -21.38
C VAL A 687 11.53 -3.11 -20.36
N CYS A 688 11.53 -4.44 -20.36
CA CYS A 688 10.84 -5.22 -19.34
C CYS A 688 11.77 -5.44 -18.14
N GLU A 689 11.43 -4.86 -16.99
CA GLU A 689 12.14 -5.07 -15.74
C GLU A 689 11.41 -6.09 -14.87
N PHE A 690 12.15 -7.00 -14.26
CA PHE A 690 11.60 -7.97 -13.32
C PHE A 690 12.19 -7.69 -11.96
N ARG A 691 11.39 -7.27 -10.98
CA ARG A 691 11.88 -7.06 -9.61
C ARG A 691 11.31 -8.11 -8.67
N CYS A 692 12.05 -8.40 -7.61
CA CYS A 692 11.58 -9.28 -6.55
C CYS A 692 10.50 -8.60 -5.72
N SER A 693 10.73 -7.34 -5.36
CA SER A 693 9.82 -6.54 -4.54
C SER A 693 8.42 -6.33 -5.13
N ASP A 694 8.23 -6.58 -6.44
CA ASP A 694 6.93 -6.51 -7.12
C ASP A 694 5.97 -7.61 -6.63
N TYR A 695 6.51 -8.69 -6.07
CA TYR A 695 5.75 -9.79 -5.48
C TYR A 695 5.75 -9.68 -3.96
N ALA A 696 4.56 -9.71 -3.38
CA ALA A 696 4.41 -9.65 -1.93
C ALA A 696 5.22 -10.77 -1.25
N GLY A 697 6.19 -10.39 -0.40
CA GLY A 697 7.01 -11.33 0.38
C GLY A 697 8.24 -11.90 -0.34
N TYR A 698 8.60 -11.43 -1.54
CA TYR A 698 9.81 -11.84 -2.26
C TYR A 698 10.95 -10.84 -2.07
N THR A 699 12.16 -11.34 -1.87
CA THR A 699 13.40 -10.54 -1.82
C THR A 699 14.57 -11.33 -2.39
N CYS A 700 15.72 -10.68 -2.58
CA CYS A 700 16.96 -11.38 -2.89
C CYS A 700 17.48 -12.13 -1.65
N GLN A 701 17.54 -13.45 -1.76
CA GLN A 701 17.93 -14.39 -0.72
C GLN A 701 19.21 -15.11 -1.11
N ASN A 702 20.10 -15.37 -0.15
CA ASN A 702 21.36 -16.05 -0.42
C ASN A 702 21.10 -17.54 -0.73
N SER A 703 21.80 -18.12 -1.71
CA SER A 703 21.67 -19.55 -2.07
C SER A 703 21.72 -20.50 -0.86
N SER A 704 22.52 -20.16 0.16
CA SER A 704 22.63 -20.95 1.40
C SER A 704 21.34 -21.03 2.22
N THR A 705 20.49 -19.99 2.22
CA THR A 705 19.19 -20.01 2.91
C THR A 705 18.18 -20.85 2.13
N LEU A 706 18.26 -20.81 0.79
CA LEU A 706 17.41 -21.53 -0.16
C LEU A 706 17.65 -23.05 -0.14
N LEU A 707 18.93 -23.47 -0.14
CA LEU A 707 19.35 -24.87 -0.18
C LEU A 707 18.81 -25.75 0.96
N SER A 708 18.51 -25.15 2.11
CA SER A 708 17.96 -25.85 3.27
C SER A 708 16.51 -26.30 3.07
N SER A 709 15.79 -25.64 2.14
CA SER A 709 14.34 -25.74 1.98
C SER A 709 13.94 -26.28 0.60
N LEU A 710 14.87 -26.34 -0.35
CA LEU A 710 14.64 -26.74 -1.74
C LEU A 710 15.39 -28.04 -2.08
N SER A 711 14.67 -29.16 -2.16
CA SER A 711 15.17 -30.50 -2.45
C SER A 711 15.38 -30.83 -3.94
N VAL A 712 14.48 -30.38 -4.82
CA VAL A 712 14.47 -30.54 -6.28
C VAL A 712 15.50 -29.63 -6.95
N CYS A 713 15.55 -28.35 -6.54
CA CYS A 713 16.48 -27.35 -7.06
C CYS A 713 17.84 -27.37 -6.37
N LYS A 714 18.02 -28.23 -5.36
CA LYS A 714 19.28 -28.36 -4.61
C LYS A 714 20.51 -28.45 -5.51
N ASN A 715 20.51 -29.40 -6.45
CA ASN A 715 21.62 -29.63 -7.37
C ASN A 715 21.87 -28.47 -8.36
N VAL A 716 20.87 -27.61 -8.55
CA VAL A 716 20.92 -26.43 -9.41
C VAL A 716 21.55 -25.26 -8.65
N LEU A 717 21.16 -25.07 -7.39
CA LEU A 717 21.59 -23.97 -6.52
C LEU A 717 22.96 -24.22 -5.86
N GLU A 718 23.35 -25.49 -5.63
CA GLU A 718 24.66 -25.85 -5.05
C GLU A 718 25.86 -25.44 -5.93
N ARG A 719 25.64 -25.24 -7.24
CA ARG A 719 26.70 -24.78 -8.16
C ARG A 719 26.97 -23.27 -8.06
N GLU A 720 26.15 -22.54 -7.31
CA GLU A 720 26.11 -21.08 -7.24
C GLU A 720 26.05 -20.59 -5.78
N LEU A 721 26.88 -21.17 -4.91
CA LEU A 721 26.89 -20.98 -3.44
C LEU A 721 27.09 -19.53 -2.95
N SER A 722 27.56 -18.62 -3.81
CA SER A 722 27.75 -17.18 -3.50
C SER A 722 26.70 -16.26 -4.13
N GLY A 723 25.73 -16.80 -4.87
CA GLY A 723 24.67 -16.02 -5.54
C GLY A 723 23.55 -15.59 -4.59
N GLN A 724 22.87 -14.50 -4.95
CA GLN A 724 21.56 -14.17 -4.40
C GLN A 724 20.50 -14.52 -5.45
N HIS A 725 19.37 -15.04 -5.02
CA HIS A 725 18.24 -15.35 -5.89
C HIS A 725 16.96 -14.72 -5.36
N CYS A 726 16.13 -14.33 -6.30
CA CYS A 726 14.78 -13.89 -6.07
C CYS A 726 13.94 -15.04 -5.54
N ALA A 727 13.59 -14.97 -4.27
CA ALA A 727 12.80 -16.00 -3.63
C ALA A 727 11.97 -15.36 -2.51
N PRO A 728 10.93 -16.06 -2.05
CA PRO A 728 10.23 -15.67 -0.83
C PRO A 728 11.25 -15.47 0.30
N SER A 729 11.14 -14.38 1.05
CA SER A 729 12.05 -14.04 2.14
C SER A 729 11.96 -14.98 3.34
N GLU A 730 11.12 -15.99 3.22
CA GLU A 730 10.45 -16.58 4.31
C GLU A 730 10.42 -18.10 4.16
N ALA A 731 11.01 -18.77 5.16
CA ALA A 731 11.44 -20.15 5.08
C ALA A 731 10.33 -21.15 4.76
N SER A 732 9.10 -20.84 5.15
CA SER A 732 7.97 -21.73 4.97
C SER A 732 7.33 -21.58 3.58
N ILE A 733 7.35 -20.39 2.94
CA ILE A 733 6.89 -20.21 1.55
C ILE A 733 7.97 -20.83 0.68
N LEU A 734 9.23 -20.60 1.06
CA LEU A 734 10.40 -21.18 0.44
C LEU A 734 10.36 -22.72 0.44
N GLN A 735 9.90 -23.38 1.51
CA GLN A 735 9.69 -24.84 1.51
C GLN A 735 8.58 -25.29 0.54
N GLN A 736 7.59 -24.44 0.29
CA GLN A 736 6.49 -24.73 -0.64
C GLN A 736 6.83 -24.35 -2.08
N LEU A 737 7.81 -23.47 -2.29
CA LEU A 737 8.20 -22.92 -3.60
C LEU A 737 8.47 -24.03 -4.63
N GLU A 738 9.09 -25.14 -4.19
CA GLU A 738 9.30 -26.29 -5.07
C GLU A 738 8.00 -26.95 -5.51
N GLU A 739 7.15 -27.29 -4.55
CA GLU A 739 5.92 -28.03 -4.80
C GLU A 739 4.91 -27.19 -5.60
N VAL A 740 4.91 -25.89 -5.36
CA VAL A 740 3.87 -24.95 -5.79
C VAL A 740 4.26 -24.16 -7.04
N VAL A 741 5.55 -23.90 -7.25
CA VAL A 741 6.03 -23.09 -8.38
C VAL A 741 6.94 -23.92 -9.30
N VAL A 742 8.00 -24.53 -8.75
CA VAL A 742 8.99 -25.27 -9.56
C VAL A 742 8.38 -26.51 -10.21
N MET A 743 7.67 -27.34 -9.45
CA MET A 743 7.12 -28.60 -9.94
C MET A 743 6.04 -28.40 -11.01
N PRO A 744 5.09 -27.45 -10.86
CA PRO A 744 4.17 -27.10 -11.94
C PRO A 744 4.87 -26.58 -13.21
N ASN A 745 5.94 -25.80 -13.08
CA ASN A 745 6.76 -25.38 -14.22
C ASN A 745 7.48 -26.57 -14.87
N TYR A 746 8.03 -27.47 -14.05
CA TYR A 746 8.62 -28.73 -14.52
C TYR A 746 7.60 -29.58 -15.29
N TYR A 747 6.38 -29.75 -14.80
CA TYR A 747 5.36 -30.54 -15.50
C TYR A 747 4.93 -29.93 -16.83
N ARG A 748 5.03 -28.60 -17.01
CA ARG A 748 4.81 -27.94 -18.30
C ARG A 748 5.96 -28.16 -19.28
N LEU A 749 7.18 -28.14 -18.77
CA LEU A 749 8.40 -28.41 -19.55
C LEU A 749 8.56 -29.92 -19.85
N PHE A 750 8.06 -30.79 -18.99
CA PHE A 750 8.22 -32.22 -19.19
C PHE A 750 7.12 -32.76 -20.13
N PRO A 751 7.47 -33.37 -21.27
CA PRO A 751 6.49 -33.75 -22.29
C PRO A 751 5.51 -34.84 -21.81
N GLY A 752 4.20 -34.57 -21.89
CA GLY A 752 3.11 -35.53 -21.67
C GLY A 752 2.76 -36.38 -22.90
N GLY A 753 1.98 -37.46 -22.71
CA GLY A 753 1.37 -38.24 -23.79
C GLY A 753 2.34 -39.08 -24.65
N ALA A 754 2.08 -39.21 -25.96
CA ALA A 754 2.84 -40.05 -26.88
C ALA A 754 4.34 -39.69 -27.00
N LYS A 755 4.71 -38.42 -26.73
CA LYS A 755 6.11 -37.96 -26.65
C LYS A 755 6.87 -38.56 -25.45
N LYS A 756 6.16 -38.89 -24.36
CA LYS A 756 6.72 -39.63 -23.20
C LYS A 756 7.12 -41.06 -23.58
N LEU A 757 6.34 -41.71 -24.45
CA LEU A 757 6.62 -43.05 -24.97
C LEU A 757 7.88 -43.07 -25.86
N PHE A 758 8.05 -42.08 -26.74
CA PHE A 758 9.26 -41.96 -27.57
C PHE A 758 10.52 -41.63 -26.76
N ASN A 759 10.44 -40.77 -25.74
CA ASN A 759 11.59 -40.44 -24.88
C ASN A 759 12.00 -41.59 -23.93
N ASN A 760 11.05 -42.45 -23.54
CA ASN A 760 11.34 -43.66 -22.74
C ASN A 760 12.20 -44.70 -23.47
N LEU A 761 12.28 -44.66 -24.80
CA LEU A 761 13.07 -45.60 -25.59
C LEU A 761 14.54 -45.18 -25.78
N PHE A 762 14.90 -43.89 -25.67
CA PHE A 762 16.22 -43.41 -26.10
C PHE A 762 16.91 -42.34 -25.23
N GLY A 763 16.33 -41.82 -24.13
CA GLY A 763 17.01 -40.78 -23.35
C GLY A 763 16.31 -40.19 -22.12
N SER A 764 15.42 -40.93 -21.44
CA SER A 764 14.48 -40.38 -20.45
C SER A 764 15.11 -39.62 -19.26
N SER A 765 16.29 -40.02 -18.77
CA SER A 765 16.91 -39.36 -17.62
C SER A 765 17.46 -37.96 -17.92
N TYR A 766 17.79 -37.66 -19.18
CA TYR A 766 18.40 -36.40 -19.58
C TYR A 766 17.37 -35.28 -19.73
N CYS A 767 16.23 -35.57 -20.36
CA CYS A 767 15.13 -34.61 -20.45
C CYS A 767 14.54 -34.32 -19.07
N ASP A 768 14.42 -35.32 -18.20
CA ASP A 768 13.92 -35.13 -16.83
C ASP A 768 14.80 -34.15 -16.05
N ALA A 769 16.12 -34.37 -16.08
CA ALA A 769 17.09 -33.47 -15.44
C ALA A 769 17.07 -32.06 -16.06
N ALA A 770 17.06 -31.94 -17.39
CA ALA A 770 17.06 -30.65 -18.07
C ALA A 770 15.76 -29.86 -17.84
N ALA A 771 14.61 -30.52 -17.83
CA ALA A 771 13.31 -29.89 -17.53
C ALA A 771 13.26 -29.40 -16.08
N LYS A 772 13.75 -30.19 -15.10
CA LYS A 772 13.84 -29.76 -13.70
C LYS A 772 14.77 -28.56 -13.54
N GLN A 773 15.92 -28.60 -14.20
CA GLN A 773 16.91 -27.54 -14.13
C GLN A 773 16.39 -26.22 -14.71
N LEU A 774 15.76 -26.27 -15.89
CA LEU A 774 15.14 -25.09 -16.48
C LEU A 774 13.96 -24.57 -15.63
N ALA A 775 13.13 -25.46 -15.07
CA ALA A 775 12.06 -25.07 -14.17
C ALA A 775 12.58 -24.33 -12.93
N CYS A 776 13.68 -24.79 -12.35
CA CYS A 776 14.33 -24.14 -11.21
C CYS A 776 14.84 -22.74 -11.58
N TRP A 777 15.53 -22.57 -12.71
CA TRP A 777 16.05 -21.26 -13.13
C TRP A 777 14.97 -20.25 -13.48
N ILE A 778 13.86 -20.70 -14.08
CA ILE A 778 12.70 -19.84 -14.35
C ILE A 778 12.03 -19.40 -13.03
N SER A 779 11.95 -20.30 -12.06
CA SER A 779 11.24 -20.07 -10.80
C SER A 779 12.08 -19.33 -9.74
N ILE A 780 13.41 -19.43 -9.81
CA ILE A 780 14.37 -18.94 -8.81
C ILE A 780 15.52 -18.23 -9.52
N GLN A 781 15.20 -17.07 -10.09
CA GLN A 781 16.15 -16.26 -10.84
C GLN A 781 17.18 -15.62 -9.91
N LYS A 782 18.42 -15.48 -10.36
CA LYS A 782 19.44 -14.70 -9.67
C LYS A 782 19.00 -13.24 -9.54
N CYS A 783 19.50 -12.59 -8.51
CA CYS A 783 19.44 -11.15 -8.41
C CYS A 783 20.70 -10.50 -8.97
N ASP A 784 20.56 -9.27 -9.46
CA ASP A 784 21.68 -8.41 -9.79
C ASP A 784 22.38 -7.84 -8.55
N ASN A 785 23.46 -7.09 -8.77
CA ASN A 785 24.29 -6.54 -7.69
C ASN A 785 23.57 -5.47 -6.85
N ASP A 786 22.49 -4.88 -7.37
CA ASP A 786 21.68 -3.87 -6.67
C ASP A 786 20.69 -4.52 -5.67
N GLY A 787 20.51 -5.84 -5.73
CA GLY A 787 19.85 -6.64 -4.70
C GLY A 787 18.32 -6.67 -4.76
N ASP A 788 17.72 -6.37 -5.92
CA ASP A 788 16.27 -6.48 -6.13
C ASP A 788 15.84 -6.83 -7.57
N ASN A 789 16.67 -6.59 -8.60
CA ASN A 789 16.31 -6.96 -9.97
C ASN A 789 16.61 -8.42 -10.26
N ARG A 790 15.68 -9.10 -10.91
CA ARG A 790 15.82 -10.49 -11.37
C ARG A 790 16.60 -10.52 -12.68
N LEU A 791 17.63 -11.35 -12.72
CA LEU A 791 18.35 -11.69 -13.93
C LEU A 791 17.56 -12.72 -14.74
N ARG A 792 17.38 -12.45 -16.04
CA ARG A 792 16.75 -13.38 -16.99
C ARG A 792 17.45 -14.73 -17.01
N VAL A 793 16.76 -15.78 -17.46
CA VAL A 793 17.35 -17.11 -17.60
C VAL A 793 18.29 -17.14 -18.80
N CYS A 794 19.46 -17.75 -18.71
CA CYS A 794 20.40 -17.72 -19.84
C CYS A 794 19.81 -18.42 -21.09
N HIS A 795 20.04 -17.83 -22.27
CA HIS A 795 19.66 -18.40 -23.56
C HIS A 795 20.17 -19.85 -23.72
N SER A 796 21.42 -20.08 -23.30
CA SER A 796 22.10 -21.38 -23.33
C SER A 796 21.39 -22.44 -22.50
N ALA A 797 20.75 -22.06 -21.38
CA ALA A 797 19.97 -22.95 -20.54
C ALA A 797 18.69 -23.41 -21.25
N CYS A 798 17.99 -22.49 -21.93
CA CYS A 798 16.83 -22.81 -22.75
C CYS A 798 17.19 -23.74 -23.92
N GLN A 799 18.26 -23.44 -24.65
CA GLN A 799 18.71 -24.28 -25.77
C GLN A 799 19.06 -25.70 -25.31
N SER A 800 19.71 -25.83 -24.15
CA SER A 800 20.07 -27.11 -23.55
C SER A 800 18.84 -27.97 -23.25
N TYR A 801 17.78 -27.36 -22.72
CA TYR A 801 16.50 -28.04 -22.51
C TYR A 801 15.85 -28.47 -23.83
N ASN A 802 15.79 -27.60 -24.85
CA ASN A 802 15.25 -27.95 -26.15
C ASN A 802 15.97 -29.15 -26.77
N LEU A 803 17.30 -29.17 -26.69
CA LEU A 803 18.13 -30.27 -27.18
C LEU A 803 17.89 -31.57 -26.40
N ALA A 804 17.81 -31.50 -25.07
CA ALA A 804 17.64 -32.67 -24.21
C ALA A 804 16.23 -33.29 -24.31
N CYS A 805 15.20 -32.46 -24.48
CA CYS A 805 13.81 -32.88 -24.50
C CYS A 805 13.20 -33.02 -25.90
N GLY A 806 13.91 -32.61 -26.97
CA GLY A 806 13.33 -32.48 -28.30
C GLY A 806 12.18 -31.46 -28.33
N ALA A 807 12.28 -30.44 -27.48
CA ALA A 807 11.30 -29.36 -27.37
C ALA A 807 11.67 -28.21 -28.33
N SER A 808 10.73 -27.28 -28.50
CA SER A 808 10.86 -26.13 -29.40
C SER A 808 10.44 -24.86 -28.68
N LEU A 809 10.96 -24.66 -27.46
CA LEU A 809 10.80 -23.42 -26.71
C LEU A 809 11.52 -22.28 -27.45
N ASP A 810 10.93 -21.09 -27.51
CA ASP A 810 11.59 -19.94 -28.12
C ASP A 810 12.60 -19.34 -27.16
N CYS A 811 13.88 -19.67 -27.34
CA CYS A 811 14.95 -19.14 -26.50
C CYS A 811 15.29 -17.67 -26.85
N SER A 812 14.76 -17.13 -27.95
CA SER A 812 15.00 -15.74 -28.35
C SER A 812 14.05 -14.74 -27.65
N ASP A 813 13.11 -15.23 -26.85
CA ASP A 813 12.21 -14.40 -26.04
C ASP A 813 12.99 -13.70 -24.93
N GLN A 814 13.35 -12.43 -25.19
CA GLN A 814 14.14 -11.60 -24.29
C GLN A 814 13.37 -11.11 -23.04
N THR A 815 12.09 -11.48 -22.91
CA THR A 815 11.34 -11.22 -21.68
C THR A 815 11.69 -12.24 -20.60
N LEU A 816 11.91 -13.51 -20.96
CA LEU A 816 12.30 -14.55 -20.01
C LEU A 816 13.77 -14.95 -20.10
N PHE A 817 14.33 -14.92 -21.32
CA PHE A 817 15.68 -15.40 -21.61
C PHE A 817 16.67 -14.27 -21.91
N SER A 818 17.95 -14.50 -21.63
CA SER A 818 19.05 -13.62 -22.01
C SER A 818 19.21 -13.59 -23.53
N SER A 819 19.99 -12.63 -24.04
CA SER A 819 20.46 -12.71 -25.43
C SER A 819 21.52 -13.82 -25.58
N GLU A 820 21.86 -14.19 -26.82
CA GLU A 820 22.97 -15.13 -27.11
C GLU A 820 24.34 -14.57 -26.71
N GLU A 821 24.47 -13.24 -26.60
CA GLU A 821 25.73 -12.53 -26.33
C GLU A 821 25.98 -12.27 -24.84
N GLU A 822 24.94 -12.35 -24.00
CA GLU A 822 25.04 -12.21 -22.54
C GLU A 822 25.75 -13.43 -21.93
N GLY A 823 26.94 -13.22 -21.35
CA GLY A 823 27.82 -14.29 -20.85
C GLY A 823 27.46 -14.84 -19.46
N ASP A 824 28.05 -15.99 -19.11
CA ASP A 824 27.87 -16.66 -17.81
C ASP A 824 28.23 -15.69 -16.65
N GLY A 825 27.21 -15.22 -15.94
CA GLY A 825 27.34 -14.24 -14.84
C GLY A 825 26.37 -13.05 -14.91
N GLN A 826 25.77 -12.77 -16.08
CA GLN A 826 24.76 -11.71 -16.27
C GLN A 826 23.32 -12.25 -16.39
N CYS A 827 23.15 -13.56 -16.27
CA CYS A 827 21.88 -14.26 -16.39
C CYS A 827 21.84 -15.45 -15.41
N THR A 828 20.66 -16.05 -15.23
CA THR A 828 20.40 -17.18 -14.34
C THR A 828 20.62 -18.50 -15.08
N GLY A 829 21.52 -19.35 -14.57
CA GLY A 829 21.80 -20.69 -15.10
C GLY A 829 22.91 -20.76 -16.14
N THR A 830 23.23 -21.95 -16.65
CA THR A 830 24.25 -22.16 -17.70
C THR A 830 23.93 -23.41 -18.55
N GLY A 831 24.43 -23.46 -19.79
CA GLY A 831 24.16 -24.56 -20.73
C GLY A 831 24.99 -25.85 -20.56
N GLU A 832 25.65 -26.10 -19.42
CA GLU A 832 26.57 -27.24 -19.32
C GLU A 832 25.86 -28.60 -19.12
N LEU A 833 25.61 -29.31 -20.22
CA LEU A 833 25.28 -30.74 -20.21
C LEU A 833 26.55 -31.58 -20.48
N LYS A 834 26.90 -32.47 -19.54
CA LYS A 834 27.88 -33.55 -19.78
C LYS A 834 27.32 -34.54 -20.81
N LEU A 835 27.67 -34.34 -22.08
CA LEU A 835 27.41 -35.28 -23.17
C LEU A 835 28.15 -36.61 -22.92
N SER A 836 27.41 -37.70 -22.75
CA SER A 836 27.96 -39.06 -22.83
C SER A 836 28.43 -39.36 -24.27
N TRP A 837 29.45 -40.21 -24.39
CA TRP A 837 30.14 -40.58 -25.64
C TRP A 837 29.21 -41.01 -26.79
N PHE A 838 28.03 -41.56 -26.49
CA PHE A 838 27.02 -41.96 -27.47
C PHE A 838 26.42 -40.78 -28.26
N ASN A 839 26.23 -39.61 -27.65
CA ASN A 839 25.72 -38.43 -28.35
C ASN A 839 26.79 -37.69 -29.15
N ARG A 840 28.09 -37.88 -28.85
CA ARG A 840 29.19 -37.47 -29.73
C ARG A 840 29.19 -38.25 -31.05
N LEU A 841 28.75 -39.51 -31.04
CA LEU A 841 28.59 -40.29 -32.28
C LEU A 841 27.40 -39.79 -33.11
N ARG A 842 26.29 -39.37 -32.48
CA ARG A 842 25.12 -38.88 -33.21
C ARG A 842 25.35 -37.50 -33.85
N THR A 843 26.05 -36.59 -33.17
CA THR A 843 26.48 -35.31 -33.79
C THR A 843 27.57 -35.51 -34.85
N SER A 844 28.41 -36.54 -34.72
CA SER A 844 29.37 -36.94 -35.77
C SER A 844 28.70 -37.58 -37.00
N LEU A 845 27.51 -38.16 -36.87
CA LEU A 845 26.79 -38.82 -37.97
C LEU A 845 25.84 -37.87 -38.73
N PHE A 846 25.47 -36.72 -38.15
CA PHE A 846 24.58 -35.73 -38.79
C PHE A 846 25.23 -34.37 -39.07
N SER A 847 26.51 -34.17 -38.75
CA SER A 847 27.28 -32.99 -39.19
C SER A 847 28.27 -33.37 -40.28
N SER A 848 27.75 -33.62 -41.48
CA SER A 848 28.53 -33.55 -42.72
C SER A 848 28.02 -32.37 -43.55
N ASN A 849 28.30 -31.16 -43.07
CA ASN A 849 28.54 -29.94 -43.85
C ASN A 849 28.34 -28.73 -42.95
N THR A 850 29.42 -28.17 -42.42
CA THR A 850 29.84 -26.78 -42.67
C THR A 850 31.09 -26.47 -41.85
N SER A 851 32.10 -25.93 -42.53
CA SER A 851 33.41 -25.54 -41.98
C SER A 851 33.30 -24.28 -41.12
N LEU A 852 33.87 -24.30 -39.91
CA LEU A 852 34.11 -23.09 -39.12
C LEU A 852 35.52 -23.10 -38.51
N LYS A 853 36.26 -22.04 -38.85
CA LYS A 853 37.63 -21.74 -38.43
C LYS A 853 37.72 -21.60 -36.92
N ARG A 854 38.72 -22.26 -36.35
CA ARG A 854 39.11 -22.18 -34.94
C ARG A 854 40.14 -21.05 -34.79
N THR A 855 39.85 -20.04 -33.98
CA THR A 855 40.84 -19.06 -33.52
C THR A 855 40.86 -19.08 -32.00
N SER A 856 41.99 -19.48 -31.45
CA SER A 856 42.33 -19.50 -30.03
C SER A 856 42.94 -18.16 -29.62
N ILE A 857 42.48 -17.56 -28.52
CA ILE A 857 43.22 -16.50 -27.82
C ILE A 857 43.21 -16.80 -26.32
N GLU A 858 44.42 -16.85 -25.76
CA GLU A 858 44.77 -17.08 -24.36
C GLU A 858 44.41 -15.87 -23.47
N TYR A 859 43.94 -16.13 -22.26
CA TYR A 859 43.82 -15.13 -21.19
C TYR A 859 45.18 -14.90 -20.52
N SER A 860 45.67 -13.66 -20.55
CA SER A 860 46.74 -13.17 -19.67
C SER A 860 46.14 -12.50 -18.45
N GLN A 861 46.68 -12.82 -17.27
CA GLN A 861 46.43 -12.17 -16.00
C GLN A 861 46.90 -10.71 -16.00
N SER A 862 46.09 -9.82 -15.43
CA SER A 862 46.49 -8.70 -14.55
C SER A 862 45.25 -8.10 -13.91
#